data_AF-A0A966I5X6-F1
#
_entry.id   AF-A0A966I5X6-F1
#
_cell.length_a   1.000
_cell.length_b   1.000
_cell.length_c   1.000
_cell.angle_alpha   90.00
_cell.angle_beta   90.00
_cell.angle_gamma   90.00
#
_symmetry.space_group_name_H-M   'P 1'
#
loop_
_entity.id
_entity.type
_entity.pdbx_description
1 polymer ?
#
loop_
_entity_poly.entity_id
_entity_poly.type
_entity_poly.pdbx_seq_one_letter_code
_entity_poly.pdbx_strand_id
1 'polypeptide(L)'
;MSQNLPIFSVLDELAEQLKKTKRAVLTAPPGAGKSTAVPINLINDPAFSKGKVIMLEPRRIAVKQVAARMAQTLNEPIGKTVGYRIRGETKCSELTKIEVVTDGILIRMIQADQELKDVSTIIFDEFHERSLNADLGLAFCLETANVLRSDLKILVMSATLEVNAVSKLMQNAPIIKCQGKSFSVTPHWQKLPQTQEEIIPKAISEVILKVIKTKTGSILVFLPGEAEIIKVAASLKGQVPTDCRIFPLYGRLDFKDQQNAIKPLSDGRKIVLATNVAETSLTIEGIDHVIDSGLSKRSIYDSSSGMARLVTQKISKSEADQRMGRAGRLAPGNCYKLWSKSQDGSFPEFSPAEIEKSDLTPFVLELALWGGNVDDLALLTKPNKNAISEAHKVLQMLEAIDEKLQITKQGRSLSKIPLHPRLSKIILSGAQDAPLLASILSDADPLEHSRNTDISLRLDAVKKIQREKSNQSGSIKLPIAKRILKEASRLSKYKVNKSNYTVGQLVALAYPDRIGKRRDGQIPRYILSNGKGAVLAENDPLRSEPFIVACSLDGNQKEAKIRYCAPITLSEIKELFEEQIISANTCYWSTRHKKVIAQCQEKLGHLNLHENPWKNVPNDIFVDAMLDGIKQLGFFHSKNAKYFLARVRMAGDKFPDMSDKNLHETVKIWLAPFLQNIKSAEDWKKFDDFEALQSLLNWEERQLLDKLVPAHFVTPLQRKIKINYENNVPEISIRIQEMYGQKTHPTSAGLPIRITFLSPAGRKIQTTTDIVSFWESSYEDVRKDMRGRYPKHFWPERPADSQPTLNTKNKI
;
A
#
# COMPACT_ATOMS: atom_id res chain seq x y z
N MET A 1 3.27 -50.87 20.55
CA MET A 1 3.09 -49.81 21.58
C MET A 1 1.84 -49.01 21.22
N SER A 2 0.66 -49.29 21.80
CA SER A 2 -0.58 -48.78 21.18
C SER A 2 -1.85 -48.72 22.05
N GLN A 3 -1.76 -48.43 23.36
CA GLN A 3 -2.98 -48.18 24.19
C GLN A 3 -2.89 -47.02 25.21
N ASN A 4 -1.80 -46.23 25.24
CA ASN A 4 -1.61 -45.19 26.28
C ASN A 4 -1.80 -43.73 25.84
N LEU A 5 -2.15 -43.46 24.58
CA LEU A 5 -2.38 -42.07 24.13
C LEU A 5 -3.81 -41.62 24.45
N PRO A 6 -4.03 -40.38 24.94
CA PRO A 6 -5.36 -39.90 25.31
C PRO A 6 -6.40 -39.98 24.20
N ILE A 7 -5.96 -39.82 22.94
CA ILE A 7 -6.86 -39.81 21.79
C ILE A 7 -7.69 -41.09 21.64
N PHE A 8 -7.16 -42.25 22.07
CA PHE A 8 -7.87 -43.52 21.96
C PHE A 8 -9.21 -43.54 22.71
N SER A 9 -9.37 -42.69 23.73
CA SER A 9 -10.63 -42.60 24.50
C SER A 9 -11.81 -42.02 23.72
N VAL A 10 -11.56 -41.33 22.60
CA VAL A 10 -12.60 -40.63 21.81
C VAL A 10 -12.70 -41.12 20.37
N LEU A 11 -11.93 -42.14 19.98
CA LEU A 11 -11.85 -42.60 18.58
C LEU A 11 -13.16 -43.23 18.09
N ASP A 12 -13.83 -44.00 18.95
CA ASP A 12 -15.08 -44.68 18.61
C ASP A 12 -16.22 -43.65 18.44
N GLU A 13 -16.36 -42.74 19.41
CA GLU A 13 -17.30 -41.60 19.34
C GLU A 13 -17.07 -40.79 18.06
N LEU A 14 -15.82 -40.46 17.74
CA LEU A 14 -15.47 -39.71 16.54
C LEU A 14 -15.90 -40.44 15.26
N ALA A 15 -15.63 -41.74 15.16
CA ALA A 15 -16.00 -42.53 13.99
C ALA A 15 -17.52 -42.61 13.82
N GLU A 16 -18.28 -42.82 14.90
CA GLU A 16 -19.74 -42.83 14.88
C GLU A 16 -20.33 -41.49 14.44
N GLN A 17 -19.84 -40.38 15.02
CA GLN A 17 -20.30 -39.04 14.65
C GLN A 17 -20.00 -38.72 13.19
N LEU A 18 -18.80 -39.06 12.69
CA LEU A 18 -18.45 -38.89 11.28
C LEU A 18 -19.30 -39.76 10.35
N LYS A 19 -19.67 -40.98 10.74
CA LYS A 19 -20.60 -41.81 9.94
C LYS A 19 -21.97 -41.16 9.81
N LYS A 20 -22.50 -40.63 10.93
CA LYS A 20 -23.84 -40.06 11.03
C LYS A 20 -23.95 -38.69 10.35
N THR A 21 -23.03 -37.79 10.63
CA THR A 21 -23.13 -36.37 10.26
C THR A 21 -22.23 -35.99 9.07
N LYS A 22 -21.32 -36.90 8.66
CA LYS A 22 -20.26 -36.67 7.66
C LYS A 22 -19.26 -35.57 8.03
N ARG A 23 -19.45 -34.88 9.15
CA ARG A 23 -18.67 -33.71 9.55
C ARG A 23 -18.39 -33.76 11.02
N ALA A 24 -17.15 -33.51 11.44
CA ALA A 24 -16.85 -33.43 12.86
C ALA A 24 -15.71 -32.45 13.11
N VAL A 25 -15.68 -31.91 14.33
CA VAL A 25 -14.56 -31.12 14.82
C VAL A 25 -13.97 -31.81 16.03
N LEU A 26 -12.70 -32.21 15.93
CA LEU A 26 -11.96 -32.84 17.02
C LEU A 26 -11.04 -31.81 17.68
N THR A 27 -11.19 -31.66 18.99
CA THR A 27 -10.28 -30.84 19.80
C THR A 27 -9.42 -31.73 20.68
N ALA A 28 -8.11 -31.67 20.51
CA ALA A 28 -7.16 -32.45 21.30
C ALA A 28 -5.83 -31.70 21.46
N PRO A 29 -5.22 -31.69 22.65
CA PRO A 29 -3.96 -30.99 22.86
C PRO A 29 -2.82 -31.61 22.02
N PRO A 30 -1.78 -30.83 21.68
CA PRO A 30 -0.63 -31.34 20.94
C PRO A 30 0.02 -32.53 21.67
N GLY A 31 0.38 -33.58 20.93
CA GLY A 31 0.95 -34.79 21.51
C GLY A 31 -0.07 -35.82 22.02
N ALA A 32 -1.38 -35.51 22.00
CA ALA A 32 -2.43 -36.48 22.35
C ALA A 32 -2.52 -37.66 21.36
N GLY A 33 -1.89 -37.55 20.19
CA GLY A 33 -1.88 -38.59 19.16
C GLY A 33 -2.87 -38.39 18.00
N LYS A 34 -3.55 -37.23 17.92
CA LYS A 34 -4.58 -36.95 16.89
C LYS A 34 -4.09 -37.22 15.46
N SER A 35 -2.92 -36.68 15.09
CA SER A 35 -2.37 -36.74 13.73
C SER A 35 -1.91 -38.15 13.32
N THR A 36 -1.62 -39.01 14.30
CA THR A 36 -1.03 -40.33 14.05
C THR A 36 -1.99 -41.49 14.28
N ALA A 37 -2.98 -41.33 15.16
CA ALA A 37 -3.92 -42.39 15.50
C ALA A 37 -5.25 -42.28 14.74
N VAL A 38 -5.76 -41.06 14.54
CA VAL A 38 -7.06 -40.84 13.90
C VAL A 38 -7.11 -41.39 12.47
N PRO A 39 -6.16 -41.07 11.57
CA PRO A 39 -6.23 -41.58 10.19
C PRO A 39 -6.16 -43.11 10.13
N ILE A 40 -5.31 -43.72 10.96
CA ILE A 40 -5.15 -45.18 11.04
C ILE A 40 -6.45 -45.84 11.53
N ASN A 41 -7.10 -45.26 12.54
CA ASN A 41 -8.35 -45.81 13.04
C ASN A 41 -9.46 -45.75 11.98
N LEU A 42 -9.56 -44.62 11.27
CA LEU A 42 -10.57 -44.43 10.24
C LEU A 42 -10.43 -45.46 9.11
N ILE A 43 -9.23 -45.73 8.60
CA ILE A 43 -9.08 -46.71 7.49
C ILE A 43 -9.41 -48.15 7.87
N ASN A 44 -9.37 -48.50 9.16
CA ASN A 44 -9.74 -49.82 9.64
C ASN A 44 -11.26 -50.02 9.71
N ASP A 45 -12.02 -48.93 9.64
CA ASP A 45 -13.47 -48.97 9.67
C ASP A 45 -14.05 -49.09 8.24
N PRO A 46 -14.93 -50.08 7.98
CA PRO A 46 -15.51 -50.32 6.65
C PRO A 46 -16.23 -49.12 6.03
N ALA A 47 -16.71 -48.17 6.84
CA ALA A 47 -17.40 -46.97 6.34
C ALA A 47 -16.46 -45.95 5.67
N PHE A 48 -15.14 -46.12 5.82
CA PHE A 48 -14.12 -45.21 5.32
C PHE A 48 -13.11 -45.92 4.39
N SER A 49 -12.98 -47.25 4.47
CA SER A 49 -11.98 -48.05 3.74
C SER A 49 -12.17 -48.13 2.22
N LYS A 50 -13.37 -47.79 1.72
CA LYS A 50 -13.70 -47.77 0.28
C LYS A 50 -12.93 -46.72 -0.52
N GLY A 51 -12.40 -45.69 0.13
CA GLY A 51 -11.58 -44.65 -0.49
C GLY A 51 -10.36 -44.30 0.36
N LYS A 52 -9.60 -43.30 -0.08
CA LYS A 52 -8.43 -42.77 0.62
C LYS A 52 -8.84 -41.77 1.69
N VAL A 53 -8.06 -41.72 2.76
CA VAL A 53 -8.07 -40.66 3.76
C VAL A 53 -6.96 -39.67 3.41
N ILE A 54 -7.33 -38.44 3.07
CA ILE A 54 -6.38 -37.35 2.82
C ILE A 54 -6.26 -36.54 4.11
N MET A 55 -5.05 -36.37 4.63
CA MET A 55 -4.80 -35.53 5.80
C MET A 55 -3.91 -34.35 5.45
N LEU A 56 -4.44 -33.16 5.68
CA LEU A 56 -3.77 -31.89 5.51
C LEU A 56 -2.86 -31.60 6.71
N GLU A 57 -1.63 -31.19 6.42
CA GLU A 57 -0.65 -30.72 7.40
C GLU A 57 0.04 -29.45 6.86
N PRO A 58 0.04 -28.33 7.60
CA PRO A 58 0.46 -27.02 7.07
C PRO A 58 1.96 -26.99 6.71
N ARG A 59 2.77 -27.79 7.39
CA ARG A 59 4.24 -27.74 7.28
C ARG A 59 4.79 -28.99 6.61
N ARG A 60 5.67 -28.82 5.62
CA ARG A 60 6.33 -29.93 4.91
C ARG A 60 7.06 -30.92 5.83
N ILE A 61 7.65 -30.42 6.92
CA ILE A 61 8.36 -31.26 7.89
C ILE A 61 7.38 -32.11 8.67
N ALA A 62 6.24 -31.52 9.10
CA ALA A 62 5.17 -32.22 9.80
C ALA A 62 4.59 -33.33 8.92
N VAL A 63 4.28 -33.05 7.65
CA VAL A 63 3.84 -34.05 6.66
C VAL A 63 4.72 -35.30 6.66
N LYS A 64 6.05 -35.10 6.53
CA LYS A 64 7.00 -36.23 6.48
C LYS A 64 7.07 -36.97 7.82
N GLN A 65 7.10 -36.25 8.93
CA GLN A 65 7.22 -36.85 10.26
C GLN A 65 5.98 -37.64 10.64
N VAL A 66 4.79 -37.09 10.39
CA VAL A 66 3.52 -37.74 10.69
C VAL A 66 3.33 -38.98 9.81
N ALA A 67 3.61 -38.89 8.50
CA ALA A 67 3.58 -40.05 7.61
C ALA A 67 4.57 -41.14 8.05
N ALA A 68 5.81 -40.77 8.39
CA ALA A 68 6.82 -41.70 8.88
C ALA A 68 6.40 -42.37 10.20
N ARG A 69 5.82 -41.61 11.12
CA ARG A 69 5.37 -42.12 12.42
C ARG A 69 4.18 -43.08 12.27
N MET A 70 3.24 -42.77 11.39
CA MET A 70 2.12 -43.68 11.08
C MET A 70 2.61 -44.97 10.41
N ALA A 71 3.50 -44.88 9.42
CA ALA A 71 4.09 -46.05 8.78
C ALA A 71 4.86 -46.93 9.78
N GLN A 72 5.64 -46.33 10.68
CA GLN A 72 6.31 -47.04 11.76
C GLN A 72 5.31 -47.72 12.71
N THR A 73 4.19 -47.08 13.02
CA THR A 73 3.14 -47.66 13.90
C THR A 73 2.52 -48.91 13.28
N LEU A 74 2.42 -48.95 11.95
CA LEU A 74 1.94 -50.10 11.19
C LEU A 74 3.03 -51.14 10.89
N ASN A 75 4.28 -50.90 11.29
CA ASN A 75 5.46 -51.69 10.90
C ASN A 75 5.63 -51.83 9.37
N GLU A 76 5.36 -50.75 8.62
CA GLU A 76 5.47 -50.72 7.17
C GLU A 76 6.42 -49.62 6.67
N PRO A 77 7.00 -49.75 5.46
CA PRO A 77 7.68 -48.64 4.82
C PRO A 77 6.69 -47.57 4.35
N ILE A 78 7.13 -46.31 4.38
CA ILE A 78 6.38 -45.18 3.80
C ILE A 78 6.14 -45.43 2.31
N GLY A 79 4.92 -45.16 1.84
CA GLY A 79 4.48 -45.35 0.47
C GLY A 79 3.68 -46.62 0.24
N LYS A 80 3.61 -47.54 1.22
CA LYS A 80 2.69 -48.68 1.22
C LYS A 80 1.29 -48.21 1.64
N THR A 81 0.83 -48.49 2.88
CA THR A 81 -0.49 -48.05 3.35
C THR A 81 -0.55 -46.54 3.62
N VAL A 82 0.55 -45.97 4.15
CA VAL A 82 0.68 -44.54 4.45
C VAL A 82 1.71 -43.91 3.53
N GLY A 83 1.30 -42.88 2.80
CA GLY A 83 2.15 -42.09 1.91
C GLY A 83 2.07 -40.60 2.20
N TYR A 84 2.84 -39.82 1.45
CA TYR A 84 2.72 -38.37 1.49
C TYR A 84 3.01 -37.70 0.14
N ARG A 85 2.46 -36.50 -0.03
CA ARG A 85 2.71 -35.65 -1.19
C ARG A 85 2.99 -34.21 -0.75
N ILE A 86 4.18 -33.72 -1.10
CA ILE A 86 4.58 -32.34 -0.88
C ILE A 86 5.10 -31.74 -2.19
N ARG A 87 5.29 -30.41 -2.24
CA ARG A 87 5.84 -29.76 -3.43
C ARG A 87 7.23 -30.33 -3.78
N GLY A 88 7.32 -31.02 -4.92
CA GLY A 88 8.55 -31.55 -5.49
C GLY A 88 8.92 -32.97 -5.04
N GLU A 89 8.10 -33.63 -4.23
CA GLU A 89 8.37 -34.99 -3.73
C GLU A 89 7.05 -35.72 -3.44
N THR A 90 6.96 -36.98 -3.85
CA THR A 90 5.78 -37.83 -3.63
C THR A 90 6.25 -39.23 -3.27
N LYS A 91 5.68 -39.80 -2.20
CA LYS A 91 5.90 -41.17 -1.76
C LYS A 91 4.56 -41.85 -1.51
N CYS A 92 3.84 -42.15 -2.57
CA CYS A 92 2.58 -42.89 -2.55
C CYS A 92 2.66 -44.01 -3.60
N SER A 93 1.90 -45.08 -3.40
CA SER A 93 1.68 -46.17 -4.35
C SER A 93 0.18 -46.43 -4.52
N GLU A 94 -0.19 -47.40 -5.35
CA GLU A 94 -1.58 -47.85 -5.50
C GLU A 94 -2.15 -48.44 -4.19
N LEU A 95 -1.28 -48.97 -3.32
CA LEU A 95 -1.66 -49.51 -2.01
C LEU A 95 -1.94 -48.43 -0.97
N THR A 96 -1.63 -47.16 -1.26
CA THR A 96 -1.75 -46.07 -0.28
C THR A 96 -3.21 -45.74 0.01
N LYS A 97 -3.56 -45.83 1.29
CA LYS A 97 -4.89 -45.52 1.84
C LYS A 97 -4.90 -44.21 2.64
N ILE A 98 -3.78 -43.83 3.24
CA ILE A 98 -3.62 -42.54 3.93
C ILE A 98 -2.59 -41.73 3.17
N GLU A 99 -2.99 -40.56 2.66
CA GLU A 99 -2.07 -39.61 2.04
C GLU A 99 -1.98 -38.35 2.90
N VAL A 100 -0.79 -38.10 3.46
CA VAL A 100 -0.51 -36.85 4.17
C VAL A 100 -0.03 -35.81 3.17
N VAL A 101 -0.70 -34.67 3.09
CA VAL A 101 -0.45 -33.65 2.06
C VAL A 101 -0.30 -32.27 2.69
N THR A 102 0.46 -31.39 2.05
CA THR A 102 0.42 -29.96 2.39
C THR A 102 -0.83 -29.30 1.83
N ASP A 103 -1.27 -28.20 2.45
CA ASP A 103 -2.47 -27.45 2.07
C ASP A 103 -2.56 -27.13 0.57
N GLY A 104 -1.48 -26.60 -0.02
CA GLY A 104 -1.45 -26.27 -1.46
C GLY A 104 -1.43 -27.48 -2.40
N ILE A 105 -1.26 -28.71 -1.89
CA ILE A 105 -1.42 -29.94 -2.68
C ILE A 105 -2.89 -30.35 -2.73
N LEU A 106 -3.63 -30.21 -1.62
CA LEU A 106 -5.08 -30.47 -1.61
C LEU A 106 -5.81 -29.53 -2.58
N ILE A 107 -5.48 -28.24 -2.57
CA ILE A 107 -6.05 -27.27 -3.53
C ILE A 107 -5.87 -27.75 -4.97
N ARG A 108 -4.67 -28.23 -5.33
CA ARG A 108 -4.46 -28.78 -6.68
C ARG A 108 -5.23 -30.06 -6.96
N MET A 109 -5.41 -30.92 -5.96
CA MET A 109 -6.17 -32.16 -6.11
C MET A 109 -7.64 -31.84 -6.40
N ILE A 110 -8.26 -30.98 -5.59
CA ILE A 110 -9.69 -30.64 -5.74
C ILE A 110 -9.96 -29.78 -6.99
N GLN A 111 -9.01 -28.96 -7.42
CA GLN A 111 -9.14 -28.23 -8.69
C GLN A 111 -9.00 -29.13 -9.92
N ALA A 112 -8.22 -30.22 -9.82
CA ALA A 112 -8.04 -31.18 -10.90
C ALA A 112 -9.20 -32.18 -10.99
N ASP A 113 -9.76 -32.57 -9.84
CA ASP A 113 -10.92 -33.44 -9.71
C ASP A 113 -11.82 -32.92 -8.59
N GLN A 114 -12.85 -32.16 -8.95
CA GLN A 114 -13.80 -31.57 -7.98
C GLN A 114 -14.65 -32.63 -7.28
N GLU A 115 -14.80 -33.82 -7.88
CA GLU A 115 -15.53 -34.94 -7.26
C GLU A 115 -14.66 -35.69 -6.26
N LEU A 116 -13.32 -35.57 -6.31
CA LEU A 116 -12.38 -36.32 -5.48
C LEU A 116 -12.74 -37.82 -5.40
N LYS A 117 -12.93 -38.47 -6.57
CA LYS A 117 -13.62 -39.78 -6.70
C LYS A 117 -13.08 -40.87 -5.79
N ASP A 118 -11.76 -40.92 -5.60
CA ASP A 118 -11.09 -41.96 -4.80
C ASP A 118 -10.95 -41.59 -3.31
N VAL A 119 -11.51 -40.47 -2.86
CA VAL A 119 -11.37 -39.96 -1.49
C VAL A 119 -12.65 -40.23 -0.69
N SER A 120 -12.49 -40.85 0.48
CA SER A 120 -13.58 -41.07 1.42
C SER A 120 -13.65 -40.01 2.51
N THR A 121 -12.49 -39.49 2.93
CA THR A 121 -12.38 -38.57 4.07
C THR A 121 -11.26 -37.57 3.86
N ILE A 122 -11.51 -36.31 4.22
CA ILE A 122 -10.52 -35.25 4.27
C ILE A 122 -10.39 -34.77 5.71
N ILE A 123 -9.16 -34.73 6.21
CA ILE A 123 -8.81 -34.31 7.55
C ILE A 123 -7.99 -33.03 7.46
N PHE A 124 -8.46 -31.95 8.05
CA PHE A 124 -7.72 -30.70 8.22
C PHE A 124 -7.04 -30.72 9.59
N ASP A 125 -5.76 -31.11 9.65
CA ASP A 125 -5.02 -31.05 10.90
C ASP A 125 -4.41 -29.66 11.16
N GLU A 126 -4.15 -29.38 12.44
CA GLU A 126 -3.57 -28.11 12.90
C GLU A 126 -4.32 -26.87 12.38
N PHE A 127 -5.66 -26.96 12.22
CA PHE A 127 -6.48 -25.89 11.61
C PHE A 127 -6.43 -24.55 12.37
N HIS A 128 -5.88 -24.56 13.59
CA HIS A 128 -5.62 -23.37 14.40
C HIS A 128 -4.53 -22.47 13.83
N GLU A 129 -3.69 -22.95 12.91
CA GLU A 129 -2.74 -22.10 12.19
C GLU A 129 -3.45 -21.12 11.22
N ARG A 130 -4.72 -21.39 10.86
CA ARG A 130 -5.55 -20.51 10.00
C ARG A 130 -4.81 -20.06 8.73
N SER A 131 -4.16 -21.02 8.07
CA SER A 131 -3.48 -20.78 6.79
C SER A 131 -4.49 -20.49 5.69
N LEU A 132 -4.09 -19.67 4.71
CA LEU A 132 -4.96 -19.26 3.61
C LEU A 132 -5.46 -20.47 2.79
N ASN A 133 -4.57 -21.43 2.56
CA ASN A 133 -4.89 -22.64 1.79
C ASN A 133 -5.74 -23.63 2.58
N ALA A 134 -5.60 -23.72 3.91
CA ALA A 134 -6.45 -24.56 4.73
C ALA A 134 -7.89 -24.00 4.77
N ASP A 135 -8.05 -22.69 4.98
CA ASP A 135 -9.36 -22.02 4.96
C ASP A 135 -10.04 -22.20 3.58
N LEU A 136 -9.31 -21.94 2.48
CA LEU A 136 -9.85 -22.13 1.12
C LEU A 136 -10.15 -23.61 0.80
N GLY A 137 -9.27 -24.52 1.21
CA GLY A 137 -9.44 -25.95 0.99
C GLY A 137 -10.67 -26.48 1.72
N LEU A 138 -10.92 -26.03 2.95
CA LEU A 138 -12.12 -26.37 3.69
C LEU A 138 -13.37 -25.85 2.98
N ALA A 139 -13.35 -24.60 2.49
CA ALA A 139 -14.48 -24.02 1.75
C ALA A 139 -14.81 -24.84 0.50
N PHE A 140 -13.82 -25.18 -0.33
CA PHE A 140 -14.03 -26.02 -1.53
C PHE A 140 -14.52 -27.42 -1.16
N CYS A 141 -13.97 -28.05 -0.12
CA CYS A 141 -14.44 -29.37 0.31
C CYS A 141 -15.90 -29.34 0.80
N LEU A 142 -16.30 -28.28 1.52
CA LEU A 142 -17.68 -28.11 1.97
C LEU A 142 -18.64 -27.92 0.78
N GLU A 143 -18.24 -27.15 -0.22
CA GLU A 143 -19.01 -26.94 -1.44
C GLU A 143 -19.14 -28.24 -2.26
N THR A 144 -18.02 -28.93 -2.52
CA THR A 144 -18.02 -30.27 -3.14
C THR A 144 -18.94 -31.22 -2.38
N ALA A 145 -18.87 -31.24 -1.04
CA ALA A 145 -19.71 -32.13 -0.24
C ALA A 145 -21.21 -31.79 -0.33
N ASN A 146 -21.57 -30.51 -0.51
CA ASN A 146 -22.95 -30.08 -0.64
C ASN A 146 -23.51 -30.31 -2.06
N VAL A 147 -22.68 -30.16 -3.09
CA VAL A 147 -23.14 -30.14 -4.50
C VAL A 147 -22.92 -31.49 -5.21
N LEU A 148 -21.77 -32.13 -4.99
CA LEU A 148 -21.32 -33.29 -5.77
C LEU A 148 -21.18 -34.58 -4.95
N ARG A 149 -20.75 -34.48 -3.69
CA ARG A 149 -20.33 -35.62 -2.85
C ARG A 149 -20.92 -35.58 -1.45
N SER A 150 -22.23 -35.82 -1.34
CA SER A 150 -22.91 -35.88 -0.04
C SER A 150 -22.41 -37.01 0.88
N ASP A 151 -21.63 -37.96 0.34
CA ASP A 151 -20.96 -39.04 1.08
C ASP A 151 -19.58 -38.66 1.65
N LEU A 152 -18.96 -37.59 1.14
CA LEU A 152 -17.62 -37.15 1.53
C LEU A 152 -17.59 -36.72 2.99
N LYS A 153 -16.65 -37.29 3.76
CA LYS A 153 -16.50 -36.98 5.18
C LYS A 153 -15.41 -35.94 5.40
N ILE A 154 -15.67 -34.96 6.25
CA ILE A 154 -14.75 -33.86 6.54
C ILE A 154 -14.52 -33.76 8.04
N LEU A 155 -13.27 -33.87 8.46
CA LEU A 155 -12.85 -33.75 9.85
C LEU A 155 -11.92 -32.54 9.99
N VAL A 156 -12.23 -31.64 10.92
CA VAL A 156 -11.30 -30.58 11.32
C VAL A 156 -10.70 -30.92 12.69
N MET A 157 -9.37 -30.96 12.79
CA MET A 157 -8.66 -31.20 14.03
C MET A 157 -7.94 -29.94 14.50
N SER A 158 -8.07 -29.62 15.78
CA SER A 158 -7.46 -28.44 16.37
C SER A 158 -7.00 -28.63 17.81
N ALA A 159 -5.96 -27.90 18.19
CA ALA A 159 -5.45 -27.85 19.56
C ALA A 159 -6.13 -26.79 20.42
N THR A 160 -6.55 -25.65 19.82
CA THR A 160 -6.85 -24.42 20.58
C THR A 160 -7.97 -23.57 19.98
N LEU A 161 -8.66 -24.03 18.93
CA LEU A 161 -9.50 -23.15 18.11
C LEU A 161 -10.78 -22.64 18.79
N GLU A 162 -11.34 -21.58 18.18
CA GLU A 162 -12.76 -21.27 18.11
C GLU A 162 -13.56 -22.45 17.52
N VAL A 163 -13.58 -23.59 18.22
CA VAL A 163 -14.21 -24.84 17.76
C VAL A 163 -15.68 -24.62 17.41
N ASN A 164 -16.32 -23.69 18.13
CA ASN A 164 -17.69 -23.28 17.89
C ASN A 164 -17.86 -22.55 16.54
N ALA A 165 -16.92 -21.68 16.14
CA ALA A 165 -16.97 -21.01 14.85
C ALA A 165 -16.79 -22.01 13.70
N VAL A 166 -15.83 -22.93 13.84
CA VAL A 166 -15.62 -24.04 12.89
C VAL A 166 -16.85 -24.94 12.80
N SER A 167 -17.41 -25.35 13.95
CA SER A 167 -18.62 -26.17 13.99
C SER A 167 -19.78 -25.50 13.27
N LYS A 168 -20.03 -24.20 13.54
CA LYS A 168 -21.06 -23.41 12.84
C LYS A 168 -20.81 -23.36 11.33
N LEU A 169 -19.58 -23.11 10.89
CA LEU A 169 -19.20 -23.11 9.48
C LEU A 169 -19.51 -24.45 8.80
N MET A 170 -19.27 -25.55 9.52
CA MET A 170 -19.51 -26.92 9.06
C MET A 170 -20.96 -27.39 9.29
N GLN A 171 -21.93 -26.46 9.37
CA GLN A 171 -23.36 -26.72 9.62
C GLN A 171 -23.64 -27.38 10.98
N ASN A 172 -23.08 -26.80 12.05
CA ASN A 172 -23.18 -27.27 13.43
C ASN A 172 -22.63 -28.70 13.62
N ALA A 173 -21.49 -28.99 13.00
CA ALA A 173 -20.83 -30.29 13.13
C ALA A 173 -20.51 -30.62 14.61
N PRO A 174 -20.69 -31.88 15.05
CA PRO A 174 -20.40 -32.31 16.42
C PRO A 174 -18.95 -32.01 16.81
N ILE A 175 -18.78 -31.56 18.06
CA ILE A 175 -17.48 -31.24 18.65
C ILE A 175 -17.08 -32.36 19.60
N ILE A 176 -16.03 -33.11 19.25
CA ILE A 176 -15.46 -34.17 20.07
C ILE A 176 -14.26 -33.60 20.82
N LYS A 177 -14.23 -33.73 22.15
CA LYS A 177 -13.17 -33.18 23.00
C LYS A 177 -12.35 -34.29 23.64
N CYS A 178 -11.08 -34.39 23.25
CA CYS A 178 -10.11 -35.23 23.93
C CYS A 178 -9.41 -34.43 25.03
N GLN A 179 -9.60 -34.82 26.28
CA GLN A 179 -8.79 -34.29 27.38
C GLN A 179 -7.39 -34.91 27.33
N GLY A 180 -6.34 -34.10 27.41
CA GLY A 180 -4.95 -34.58 27.47
C GLY A 180 -4.41 -34.66 28.89
N LYS A 181 -3.31 -35.41 29.07
CA LYS A 181 -2.47 -35.37 30.26
C LYS A 181 -1.35 -34.34 30.04
N SER A 182 -1.56 -33.08 30.43
CA SER A 182 -0.51 -32.06 30.45
C SER A 182 -0.10 -31.78 31.89
N PHE A 183 1.20 -31.78 32.18
CA PHE A 183 1.72 -31.42 33.49
C PHE A 183 1.66 -29.90 33.70
N SER A 184 1.59 -29.46 34.96
CA SER A 184 1.57 -28.04 35.31
C SER A 184 2.87 -27.34 34.90
N VAL A 185 2.76 -26.15 34.32
CA VAL A 185 3.92 -25.29 34.00
C VAL A 185 3.83 -24.01 34.81
N THR A 186 4.90 -23.68 35.55
CA THR A 186 4.95 -22.48 36.39
C THR A 186 5.43 -21.28 35.58
N PRO A 187 4.63 -20.21 35.43
CA PRO A 187 5.02 -18.99 34.73
C PRO A 187 5.86 -18.04 35.61
N HIS A 188 6.95 -17.53 35.05
CA HIS A 188 7.88 -16.56 35.66
C HIS A 188 7.96 -15.30 34.80
N TRP A 189 7.23 -14.25 35.16
CA TRP A 189 7.24 -12.97 34.43
C TRP A 189 8.50 -12.15 34.75
N GLN A 190 9.17 -11.65 33.71
CA GLN A 190 10.33 -10.77 33.81
C GLN A 190 9.94 -9.35 33.38
N LYS A 191 10.41 -8.33 34.11
CA LYS A 191 10.29 -6.93 33.65
C LYS A 191 11.34 -6.70 32.57
N LEU A 192 10.94 -6.44 31.33
CA LEU A 192 11.86 -5.89 30.33
C LEU A 192 11.91 -4.37 30.40
N PRO A 193 13.08 -3.76 30.15
CA PRO A 193 13.15 -2.37 29.73
C PRO A 193 12.31 -2.16 28.47
N GLN A 194 11.55 -1.07 28.42
CA GLN A 194 10.73 -0.74 27.26
C GLN A 194 11.66 -0.44 26.06
N THR A 195 11.60 -1.31 25.05
CA THR A 195 12.09 -1.17 23.66
C THR A 195 13.60 -1.05 23.37
N GLN A 196 14.12 -2.06 22.66
CA GLN A 196 15.11 -1.99 21.55
C GLN A 196 15.36 -3.41 21.00
N GLU A 197 15.49 -3.57 19.67
CA GLU A 197 15.85 -4.86 19.04
C GLU A 197 17.23 -5.39 19.49
N GLU A 198 18.12 -4.49 19.93
CA GLU A 198 19.44 -4.85 20.47
C GLU A 198 19.39 -5.37 21.91
N ILE A 199 18.35 -5.03 22.68
CA ILE A 199 18.22 -5.43 24.09
C ILE A 199 17.67 -6.86 24.21
N ILE A 200 16.82 -7.31 23.27
CA ILE A 200 16.17 -8.64 23.35
C ILE A 200 17.21 -9.78 23.36
N PRO A 201 18.19 -9.85 22.43
CA PRO A 201 19.20 -10.91 22.47
C PRO A 201 19.98 -10.92 23.79
N LYS A 202 20.33 -9.74 24.32
CA LYS A 202 21.06 -9.61 25.58
C LYS A 202 20.22 -10.11 26.77
N ALA A 203 19.00 -9.63 26.91
CA ALA A 203 18.09 -10.03 27.98
C ALA A 203 17.78 -11.53 27.94
N ILE A 204 17.54 -12.10 26.75
CA ILE A 204 17.36 -13.54 26.57
C ILE A 204 18.60 -14.31 27.02
N SER A 205 19.80 -13.85 26.64
CA SER A 205 21.06 -14.49 27.04
C SER A 205 21.23 -14.52 28.56
N GLU A 206 20.94 -13.41 29.24
CA GLU A 206 20.99 -13.30 30.70
C GLU A 206 20.01 -14.26 31.38
N VAL A 207 18.78 -14.37 30.87
CA VAL A 207 17.79 -15.34 31.39
C VAL A 207 18.27 -16.78 31.15
N ILE A 208 18.79 -17.10 29.97
CA ILE A 208 19.33 -18.43 29.66
C ILE A 208 20.43 -18.80 30.66
N LEU A 209 21.41 -17.91 30.88
CA LEU A 209 22.51 -18.15 31.83
C LEU A 209 22.03 -18.28 33.28
N LYS A 210 20.95 -17.59 33.66
CA LYS A 210 20.31 -17.77 34.97
C LYS A 210 19.62 -19.12 35.09
N VAL A 211 18.86 -19.55 34.08
CA VAL A 211 18.10 -20.80 34.09
C VAL A 211 19.03 -22.01 34.04
N ILE A 212 20.11 -21.97 33.26
CA ILE A 212 21.09 -23.06 33.16
C ILE A 212 21.72 -23.42 34.51
N LYS A 213 21.87 -22.44 35.42
CA LYS A 213 22.41 -22.64 36.77
C LYS A 213 21.55 -23.52 37.67
N THR A 214 20.28 -23.76 37.32
CA THR A 214 19.39 -24.69 38.03
C THR A 214 19.81 -26.17 37.87
N LYS A 215 20.79 -26.45 36.99
CA LYS A 215 21.42 -27.77 36.75
C LYS A 215 20.49 -28.92 36.34
N THR A 216 19.24 -28.64 35.99
CA THR A 216 18.29 -29.65 35.51
C THR A 216 17.63 -29.19 34.22
N GLY A 217 17.26 -30.16 33.39
CA GLY A 217 16.39 -29.98 32.22
C GLY A 217 16.97 -29.23 31.02
N SER A 218 16.34 -29.44 29.86
CA SER A 218 16.69 -28.72 28.64
C SER A 218 15.84 -27.47 28.44
N ILE A 219 16.37 -26.51 27.68
CA ILE A 219 15.78 -25.18 27.49
C ILE A 219 15.33 -25.03 26.03
N LEU A 220 14.09 -24.59 25.84
CA LEU A 220 13.57 -24.11 24.56
C LEU A 220 13.36 -22.60 24.63
N VAL A 221 13.93 -21.87 23.68
CA VAL A 221 13.89 -20.41 23.64
C VAL A 221 13.14 -19.96 22.38
N PHE A 222 12.09 -19.16 22.54
CA PHE A 222 11.35 -18.58 21.42
C PHE A 222 11.84 -17.17 21.10
N LEU A 223 12.37 -17.00 19.89
CA LEU A 223 12.90 -15.74 19.36
C LEU A 223 12.14 -15.30 18.10
N PRO A 224 12.11 -13.99 17.77
CA PRO A 224 11.37 -13.48 16.62
C PRO A 224 11.86 -14.00 15.26
N GLY A 225 13.16 -14.26 15.12
CA GLY A 225 13.75 -14.60 13.83
C GLY A 225 15.21 -15.08 13.89
N GLU A 226 15.73 -15.39 12.70
CA GLU A 226 17.07 -15.95 12.47
C GLU A 226 18.20 -15.04 12.97
N ALA A 227 18.11 -13.73 12.70
CA ALA A 227 19.11 -12.77 13.14
C ALA A 227 19.23 -12.72 14.67
N GLU A 228 18.12 -12.78 15.38
CA GLU A 228 18.10 -12.81 16.84
C GLU A 228 18.66 -14.14 17.39
N ILE A 229 18.34 -15.27 16.75
CA ILE A 229 18.90 -16.59 17.10
C ILE A 229 20.42 -16.59 16.97
N ILE A 230 20.96 -16.07 15.86
CA ILE A 230 22.41 -16.00 15.62
C ILE A 230 23.09 -15.11 16.66
N LYS A 231 22.51 -13.94 16.98
CA LYS A 231 23.04 -13.03 18.01
C LYS A 231 23.07 -13.69 19.40
N VAL A 232 22.00 -14.39 19.79
CA VAL A 232 21.94 -15.11 21.08
C VAL A 232 22.90 -16.32 21.10
N ALA A 233 23.01 -17.07 20.01
CA ALA A 233 23.97 -18.17 19.93
C ALA A 233 25.41 -17.67 20.07
N ALA A 234 25.73 -16.54 19.43
CA ALA A 234 27.05 -15.92 19.51
C ALA A 234 27.36 -15.39 20.91
N SER A 235 26.41 -14.75 21.59
CA SER A 235 26.61 -14.23 22.96
C SER A 235 26.79 -15.36 23.99
N LEU A 236 26.17 -16.52 23.80
CA LEU A 236 26.28 -17.67 24.71
C LEU A 236 27.57 -18.49 24.51
N LYS A 237 28.30 -18.27 23.41
CA LYS A 237 29.52 -19.02 23.09
C LYS A 237 30.57 -18.83 24.19
N GLY A 238 31.04 -19.94 24.76
CA GLY A 238 32.02 -19.95 25.86
C GLY A 238 31.46 -19.60 27.24
N GLN A 239 30.16 -19.32 27.38
CA GLN A 239 29.51 -19.03 28.66
C GLN A 239 28.60 -20.17 29.15
N VAL A 240 28.24 -21.11 28.28
CA VAL A 240 27.43 -22.28 28.64
C VAL A 240 28.31 -23.39 29.23
N PRO A 241 27.82 -24.15 30.23
CA PRO A 241 28.49 -25.32 30.78
C PRO A 241 28.82 -26.38 29.71
N THR A 242 29.83 -27.21 29.98
CA THR A 242 30.30 -28.26 29.06
C THR A 242 29.26 -29.35 28.77
N ASP A 243 28.31 -29.56 29.69
CA ASP A 243 27.19 -30.48 29.53
C ASP A 243 26.03 -29.87 28.71
N CYS A 244 26.08 -28.58 28.35
CA CYS A 244 25.05 -27.91 27.56
C CYS A 244 25.46 -27.71 26.10
N ARG A 245 24.54 -28.01 25.17
CA ARG A 245 24.75 -27.81 23.72
C ARG A 245 23.68 -26.90 23.12
N ILE A 246 24.10 -25.92 22.31
CA ILE A 246 23.22 -24.93 21.67
C ILE A 246 22.82 -25.44 20.28
N PHE A 247 21.52 -25.45 19.99
CA PHE A 247 20.96 -25.84 18.70
C PHE A 247 20.05 -24.75 18.15
N PRO A 248 20.39 -24.10 17.02
CA PRO A 248 19.45 -23.23 16.33
C PRO A 248 18.33 -24.06 15.69
N LEU A 249 17.11 -23.50 15.63
CA LEU A 249 15.96 -24.13 14.97
C LEU A 249 15.07 -23.08 14.28
N TYR A 250 15.26 -22.93 12.97
CA TYR A 250 14.44 -22.05 12.13
C TYR A 250 14.23 -22.67 10.74
N GLY A 251 13.18 -22.25 10.04
CA GLY A 251 12.66 -22.97 8.86
C GLY A 251 13.62 -23.08 7.67
N ARG A 252 14.66 -22.23 7.61
CA ARG A 252 15.67 -22.24 6.54
C ARG A 252 16.84 -23.19 6.78
N LEU A 253 17.00 -23.72 7.99
CA LEU A 253 18.03 -24.73 8.29
C LEU A 253 17.87 -25.94 7.38
N ASP A 254 18.97 -26.64 7.14
CA ASP A 254 18.89 -27.91 6.44
C ASP A 254 18.15 -28.96 7.28
N PHE A 255 17.67 -30.01 6.62
CA PHE A 255 16.87 -31.03 7.29
C PHE A 255 17.66 -31.79 8.37
N LYS A 256 18.98 -31.94 8.19
CA LYS A 256 19.84 -32.67 9.13
C LYS A 256 19.99 -31.90 10.43
N ASP A 257 20.24 -30.59 10.33
CA ASP A 257 20.39 -29.69 11.47
C ASP A 257 19.07 -29.50 12.22
N GLN A 258 17.95 -29.38 11.49
CA GLN A 258 16.62 -29.39 12.11
C GLN A 258 16.39 -30.68 12.90
N GLN A 259 16.71 -31.84 12.31
CA GLN A 259 16.61 -33.12 13.03
C GLN A 259 17.49 -33.16 14.27
N ASN A 260 18.72 -32.64 14.20
CA ASN A 260 19.63 -32.62 15.34
C ASN A 260 19.09 -31.76 16.50
N ALA A 261 18.42 -30.65 16.20
CA ALA A 261 17.78 -29.81 17.23
C ALA A 261 16.58 -30.50 17.90
N ILE A 262 15.90 -31.41 17.19
CA ILE A 262 14.69 -32.09 17.67
C ILE A 262 15.04 -33.35 18.47
N LYS A 263 15.99 -34.15 17.98
CA LYS A 263 16.35 -35.46 18.55
C LYS A 263 16.75 -35.33 20.03
N PRO A 264 16.45 -36.36 20.85
CA PRO A 264 16.98 -36.44 22.21
C PRO A 264 18.51 -36.48 22.18
N LEU A 265 19.15 -35.81 23.13
CA LEU A 265 20.57 -36.02 23.41
C LEU A 265 20.72 -37.30 24.22
N SER A 266 21.73 -38.11 23.89
CA SER A 266 22.09 -39.29 24.68
C SER A 266 22.76 -38.93 26.01
N ASP A 267 23.44 -37.78 26.06
CA ASP A 267 24.11 -37.24 27.24
C ASP A 267 24.12 -35.69 27.18
N GLY A 268 23.97 -35.05 28.34
CA GLY A 268 23.91 -33.59 28.50
C GLY A 268 22.53 -32.96 28.27
N ARG A 269 22.51 -31.62 28.30
CA ARG A 269 21.31 -30.77 28.18
C ARG A 269 21.34 -29.98 26.87
N LYS A 270 20.16 -29.73 26.29
CA LYS A 270 20.04 -28.90 25.08
C LYS A 270 19.51 -27.51 25.37
N ILE A 271 19.98 -26.54 24.59
CA ILE A 271 19.44 -25.19 24.50
C ILE A 271 19.01 -24.99 23.06
N VAL A 272 17.72 -25.13 22.80
CA VAL A 272 17.15 -24.96 21.46
C VAL A 272 16.71 -23.52 21.28
N LEU A 273 17.35 -22.80 20.36
CA LEU A 273 17.00 -21.42 20.01
C LEU A 273 16.10 -21.44 18.78
N ALA A 274 14.79 -21.25 18.96
CA ALA A 274 13.79 -21.49 17.93
C ALA A 274 12.94 -20.27 17.58
N THR A 275 12.43 -20.23 16.34
CA THR A 275 11.27 -19.40 16.01
C THR A 275 9.97 -20.15 16.35
N ASN A 276 8.83 -19.64 15.88
CA ASN A 276 7.53 -20.34 15.92
C ASN A 276 7.53 -21.71 15.18
N VAL A 277 8.64 -22.11 14.55
CA VAL A 277 8.82 -23.47 14.04
C VAL A 277 8.64 -24.51 15.15
N ALA A 278 9.03 -24.21 16.40
CA ALA A 278 8.87 -25.11 17.54
C ALA A 278 7.51 -24.99 18.27
N GLU A 279 6.65 -24.07 17.85
CA GLU A 279 5.42 -23.68 18.58
C GLU A 279 4.30 -24.71 18.45
N THR A 280 4.10 -25.20 17.22
CA THR A 280 3.07 -26.16 16.78
C THR A 280 3.78 -27.23 15.93
N SER A 281 3.20 -28.42 15.79
CA SER A 281 3.72 -29.53 14.95
C SER A 281 5.02 -30.26 15.36
N LEU A 282 5.99 -29.66 16.06
CA LEU A 282 7.29 -30.31 16.36
C LEU A 282 7.46 -30.69 17.84
N THR A 283 7.54 -32.00 18.15
CA THR A 283 7.79 -32.46 19.52
C THR A 283 9.29 -32.55 19.79
N ILE A 284 9.79 -31.62 20.59
CA ILE A 284 11.17 -31.63 21.08
C ILE A 284 11.13 -32.32 22.45
N GLU A 285 11.67 -33.53 22.55
CA GLU A 285 11.68 -34.29 23.81
C GLU A 285 12.66 -33.70 24.83
N GLY A 286 12.36 -33.85 26.12
CA GLY A 286 13.24 -33.46 27.24
C GLY A 286 13.31 -31.96 27.53
N ILE A 287 12.32 -31.16 27.10
CA ILE A 287 12.21 -29.73 27.43
C ILE A 287 11.45 -29.55 28.75
N ASP A 288 12.12 -28.97 29.74
CA ASP A 288 11.53 -28.67 31.07
C ASP A 288 11.46 -27.16 31.32
N HIS A 289 12.22 -26.38 30.55
CA HIS A 289 12.26 -24.93 30.63
C HIS A 289 11.94 -24.29 29.27
N VAL A 290 11.01 -23.35 29.26
CA VAL A 290 10.72 -22.48 28.12
C VAL A 290 11.10 -21.06 28.46
N ILE A 291 11.77 -20.36 27.55
CA ILE A 291 12.03 -18.91 27.63
C ILE A 291 11.35 -18.27 26.42
N ASP A 292 10.38 -17.39 26.65
CA ASP A 292 9.59 -16.79 25.58
C ASP A 292 9.84 -15.29 25.50
N SER A 293 10.30 -14.82 24.34
CA SER A 293 10.44 -13.38 24.06
C SER A 293 9.11 -12.64 23.97
N GLY A 294 7.98 -13.34 23.81
CA GLY A 294 6.65 -12.75 23.64
C GLY A 294 6.45 -12.10 22.27
N LEU A 295 7.34 -12.38 21.33
CA LEU A 295 7.41 -11.72 20.02
C LEU A 295 7.44 -12.76 18.90
N SER A 296 6.95 -12.34 17.72
CA SER A 296 7.06 -13.09 16.47
C SER A 296 7.25 -12.12 15.30
N LYS A 297 8.02 -12.52 14.29
CA LYS A 297 8.20 -11.77 13.04
C LYS A 297 7.20 -12.31 12.01
N ARG A 298 6.28 -11.45 11.55
CA ARG A 298 5.20 -11.82 10.61
C ARG A 298 5.28 -11.00 9.33
N SER A 299 4.93 -11.62 8.22
CA SER A 299 4.74 -10.91 6.95
C SER A 299 3.34 -10.32 6.92
N ILE A 300 3.23 -9.01 6.69
CA ILE A 300 1.98 -8.28 6.55
C ILE A 300 1.95 -7.64 5.17
N TYR A 301 0.93 -7.98 4.40
CA TYR A 301 0.63 -7.38 3.12
C TYR A 301 -0.13 -6.07 3.31
N ASP A 302 0.38 -5.00 2.71
CA ASP A 302 -0.27 -3.70 2.69
C ASP A 302 -0.96 -3.51 1.33
N SER A 303 -2.28 -3.72 1.31
CA SER A 303 -3.13 -3.58 0.13
C SER A 303 -3.04 -2.21 -0.54
N SER A 304 -2.70 -1.15 0.19
CA SER A 304 -2.58 0.19 -0.39
C SER A 304 -1.32 0.34 -1.24
N SER A 305 -0.29 -0.46 -0.96
CA SER A 305 1.00 -0.45 -1.67
C SER A 305 1.23 -1.65 -2.58
N GLY A 306 0.42 -2.70 -2.41
CA GLY A 306 0.60 -3.98 -3.10
C GLY A 306 1.87 -4.74 -2.64
N MET A 307 2.41 -4.44 -1.46
CA MET A 307 3.70 -4.95 -0.97
C MET A 307 3.58 -5.63 0.40
N ALA A 308 4.43 -6.64 0.62
CA ALA A 308 4.57 -7.29 1.91
C ALA A 308 5.73 -6.69 2.72
N ARG A 309 5.52 -6.51 4.03
CA ARG A 309 6.54 -6.07 4.98
C ARG A 309 6.66 -7.06 6.13
N LEU A 310 7.88 -7.25 6.63
CA LEU A 310 8.12 -8.04 7.85
C LEU A 310 8.02 -7.13 9.06
N VAL A 311 7.15 -7.48 10.00
CA VAL A 311 6.91 -6.73 11.24
C VAL A 311 7.13 -7.66 12.43
N THR A 312 7.94 -7.21 13.38
CA THR A 312 8.04 -7.85 14.69
C THR A 312 6.90 -7.33 15.56
N GLN A 313 6.04 -8.24 16.03
CA GLN A 313 4.89 -7.91 16.85
C GLN A 313 4.75 -8.87 18.04
N LYS A 314 3.96 -8.46 19.03
CA LYS A 314 3.57 -9.32 20.14
C LYS A 314 2.80 -10.54 19.63
N ILE A 315 2.99 -11.67 20.32
CA ILE A 315 2.19 -12.87 20.11
C ILE A 315 0.81 -12.72 20.76
N SER A 316 -0.09 -13.63 20.40
CA SER A 316 -1.38 -13.81 21.05
C SER A 316 -1.24 -14.60 22.36
N LYS A 317 -2.28 -14.53 23.19
CA LYS A 317 -2.39 -15.32 24.41
C LYS A 317 -2.37 -16.82 24.08
N SER A 318 -3.11 -17.26 23.06
CA SER A 318 -3.12 -18.66 22.63
C SER A 318 -1.72 -19.17 22.23
N GLU A 319 -0.93 -18.36 21.52
CA GLU A 319 0.44 -18.74 21.15
C GLU A 319 1.35 -18.80 22.37
N ALA A 320 1.23 -17.83 23.29
CA ALA A 320 1.99 -17.83 24.54
C ALA A 320 1.71 -19.08 25.39
N ASP A 321 0.44 -19.51 25.46
CA ASP A 321 0.02 -20.71 26.18
C ASP A 321 0.53 -21.99 25.51
N GLN A 322 0.52 -22.07 24.17
CA GLN A 322 1.12 -23.18 23.42
C GLN A 322 2.64 -23.27 23.62
N ARG A 323 3.34 -22.14 23.60
CA ARG A 323 4.79 -22.05 23.88
C ARG A 323 5.10 -22.50 25.30
N MET A 324 4.35 -21.99 26.28
CA MET A 324 4.46 -22.40 27.68
C MET A 324 4.23 -23.91 27.85
N GLY A 325 3.20 -24.46 27.19
CA GLY A 325 2.88 -25.89 27.23
C GLY A 325 3.98 -26.80 26.69
N ARG A 326 5.00 -26.27 26.01
CA ARG A 326 6.17 -27.06 25.59
C ARG A 326 7.02 -27.56 26.76
N ALA A 327 6.97 -26.90 27.91
CA ALA A 327 7.66 -27.32 29.13
C ALA A 327 6.92 -28.41 29.91
N GLY A 328 5.61 -28.62 29.66
CA GLY A 328 4.73 -29.47 30.49
C GLY A 328 4.38 -30.82 29.87
N ARG A 329 5.20 -31.31 28.93
CA ARG A 329 4.88 -32.50 28.12
C ARG A 329 5.24 -33.83 28.79
N LEU A 330 6.39 -33.89 29.46
CA LEU A 330 6.89 -35.12 30.10
C LEU A 330 6.82 -35.06 31.62
N ALA A 331 6.98 -33.87 32.18
CA ALA A 331 6.99 -33.61 33.61
C ALA A 331 6.55 -32.15 33.88
N PRO A 332 6.32 -31.74 35.13
CA PRO A 332 6.12 -30.34 35.48
C PRO A 332 7.31 -29.47 35.04
N GLY A 333 7.02 -28.30 34.47
CA GLY A 333 8.03 -27.44 33.85
C GLY A 333 7.95 -25.98 34.28
N ASN A 334 8.83 -25.16 33.72
CA ASN A 334 8.90 -23.72 33.98
C ASN A 334 8.86 -22.91 32.67
N CYS A 335 8.16 -21.78 32.67
CA CYS A 335 8.13 -20.86 31.54
C CYS A 335 8.53 -19.44 31.97
N TYR A 336 9.63 -18.92 31.44
CA TYR A 336 10.11 -17.58 31.68
C TYR A 336 9.59 -16.65 30.59
N LYS A 337 8.68 -15.76 30.97
CA LYS A 337 7.98 -14.83 30.08
C LYS A 337 8.70 -13.49 30.10
N LEU A 338 9.26 -13.05 28.97
CA LEU A 338 9.95 -11.76 28.83
C LEU A 338 8.94 -10.61 28.63
N TRP A 339 7.96 -10.53 29.53
CA TRP A 339 7.02 -9.43 29.69
C TRP A 339 6.46 -9.44 31.11
N SER A 340 5.94 -8.30 31.55
CA SER A 340 5.34 -8.17 32.88
C SER A 340 3.95 -8.82 32.95
N LYS A 341 3.53 -9.21 34.17
CA LYS A 341 2.19 -9.76 34.41
C LYS A 341 1.06 -8.82 33.98
N SER A 342 1.25 -7.50 34.07
CA SER A 342 0.27 -6.52 33.59
C SER A 342 0.16 -6.48 32.06
N GLN A 343 1.25 -6.76 31.34
CA GLN A 343 1.25 -6.85 29.88
C GLN A 343 0.62 -8.15 29.37
N ASP A 344 0.60 -9.22 30.18
CA ASP A 344 0.04 -10.54 29.81
C ASP A 344 -1.43 -10.43 29.37
N GLY A 345 -2.23 -9.61 30.07
CA GLY A 345 -3.63 -9.35 29.71
C GLY A 345 -3.84 -8.43 28.50
N SER A 346 -2.79 -7.76 28.00
CA SER A 346 -2.88 -6.87 26.82
C SER A 346 -2.72 -7.61 25.48
N PHE A 347 -2.38 -8.89 25.52
CA PHE A 347 -2.16 -9.68 24.31
C PHE A 347 -3.50 -10.01 23.66
N PRO A 348 -3.60 -9.98 22.32
CA PRO A 348 -4.81 -10.44 21.64
C PRO A 348 -5.06 -11.91 21.97
N GLU A 349 -6.32 -12.31 22.09
CA GLU A 349 -6.67 -13.67 22.50
C GLU A 349 -6.17 -14.71 21.50
N PHE A 350 -6.37 -14.46 20.22
CA PHE A 350 -5.99 -15.34 19.12
C PHE A 350 -5.06 -14.66 18.13
N SER A 351 -4.33 -15.48 17.37
CA SER A 351 -3.59 -15.01 16.21
C SER A 351 -4.57 -14.64 15.07
N PRO A 352 -4.32 -13.53 14.36
CA PRO A 352 -5.03 -13.16 13.15
C PRO A 352 -4.88 -14.23 12.08
N ALA A 353 -5.92 -14.40 11.26
CA ALA A 353 -5.90 -15.37 10.16
C ALA A 353 -5.01 -14.88 9.01
N GLU A 354 -4.40 -15.81 8.27
CA GLU A 354 -3.51 -15.44 7.14
C GLU A 354 -4.27 -14.67 6.05
N ILE A 355 -5.55 -14.98 5.85
CA ILE A 355 -6.44 -14.30 4.89
C ILE A 355 -6.60 -12.79 5.13
N GLU A 356 -6.35 -12.31 6.35
CA GLU A 356 -6.46 -10.89 6.69
C GLU A 356 -5.18 -10.10 6.36
N LYS A 357 -4.04 -10.79 6.19
CA LYS A 357 -2.71 -10.18 6.21
C LYS A 357 -1.79 -10.62 5.08
N SER A 358 -2.21 -11.53 4.22
CA SER A 358 -1.40 -12.06 3.12
C SER A 358 -1.77 -11.41 1.78
N ASP A 359 -0.90 -11.61 0.80
CA ASP A 359 -1.21 -11.31 -0.60
C ASP A 359 -2.29 -12.29 -1.08
N LEU A 360 -3.47 -11.77 -1.44
CA LEU A 360 -4.60 -12.58 -1.89
C LEU A 360 -4.56 -12.91 -3.39
N THR A 361 -3.55 -12.46 -4.13
CA THR A 361 -3.40 -12.76 -5.57
C THR A 361 -3.48 -14.27 -5.87
N PRO A 362 -2.79 -15.18 -5.15
CA PRO A 362 -2.94 -16.62 -5.37
C PRO A 362 -4.34 -17.14 -5.02
N PHE A 363 -4.92 -16.65 -3.92
CA PHE A 363 -6.26 -17.05 -3.48
C PHE A 363 -7.33 -16.70 -4.51
N VAL A 364 -7.28 -15.48 -5.05
CA VAL A 364 -8.23 -15.02 -6.07
C VAL A 364 -8.05 -15.79 -7.38
N LEU A 365 -6.83 -16.17 -7.76
CA LEU A 365 -6.63 -17.02 -8.94
C LEU A 365 -7.26 -18.40 -8.77
N GLU A 366 -7.10 -19.03 -7.61
CA GLU A 366 -7.73 -20.32 -7.31
C GLU A 366 -9.26 -20.22 -7.28
N LEU A 367 -9.79 -19.13 -6.73
CA LEU A 367 -11.23 -18.85 -6.75
C LEU A 367 -11.77 -18.67 -8.17
N ALA A 368 -11.07 -17.89 -9.01
CA ALA A 368 -11.46 -17.70 -10.41
C ALA A 368 -11.38 -19.01 -11.21
N LEU A 369 -10.44 -19.91 -10.88
CA LEU A 369 -10.36 -21.24 -11.46
C LEU A 369 -11.52 -22.14 -11.05
N TRP A 370 -11.95 -22.02 -9.78
CA TRP A 370 -13.09 -22.72 -9.22
C TRP A 370 -14.41 -22.26 -9.85
N GLY A 371 -14.51 -20.98 -10.21
CA GLY A 371 -15.69 -20.37 -10.85
C GLY A 371 -16.71 -19.80 -9.86
N GLY A 372 -16.30 -19.54 -8.61
CA GLY A 372 -17.16 -18.97 -7.56
C GLY A 372 -16.79 -17.53 -7.18
N ASN A 373 -17.60 -16.90 -6.32
CA ASN A 373 -17.27 -15.63 -5.69
C ASN A 373 -16.86 -15.82 -4.23
N VAL A 374 -16.09 -14.86 -3.70
CA VAL A 374 -15.64 -14.87 -2.29
C VAL A 374 -16.81 -14.89 -1.32
N ASP A 375 -17.89 -14.21 -1.66
CA ASP A 375 -19.07 -14.06 -0.80
C ASP A 375 -19.83 -15.39 -0.65
N ASP A 376 -19.78 -16.25 -1.67
CA ASP A 376 -20.45 -17.55 -1.69
C ASP A 376 -19.68 -18.63 -0.90
N LEU A 377 -18.37 -18.44 -0.70
CA LEU A 377 -17.54 -19.41 0.03
C LEU A 377 -17.81 -19.41 1.54
N ALA A 378 -17.91 -20.62 2.09
CA ALA A 378 -17.93 -20.87 3.53
C ALA A 378 -16.53 -20.62 4.14
N LEU A 379 -16.23 -19.36 4.47
CA LEU A 379 -15.00 -18.94 5.13
C LEU A 379 -15.28 -18.48 6.56
N LEU A 380 -14.41 -18.85 7.51
CA LEU A 380 -14.47 -18.36 8.91
C LEU A 380 -14.30 -16.85 8.99
N THR A 381 -13.39 -16.31 8.19
CA THR A 381 -13.07 -14.88 8.13
C THR A 381 -13.14 -14.45 6.68
N LYS A 382 -13.98 -13.47 6.36
CA LYS A 382 -14.05 -12.91 5.02
C LYS A 382 -12.83 -12.00 4.76
N PRO A 383 -12.23 -12.07 3.56
CA PRO A 383 -11.06 -11.24 3.23
C PRO A 383 -11.44 -9.75 3.13
N ASN A 384 -10.44 -8.89 3.29
CA ASN A 384 -10.61 -7.44 3.09
C ASN A 384 -10.92 -7.13 1.61
N LYS A 385 -11.98 -6.35 1.35
CA LYS A 385 -12.41 -5.97 0.00
C LYS A 385 -11.32 -5.23 -0.80
N ASN A 386 -10.51 -4.39 -0.16
CA ASN A 386 -9.40 -3.68 -0.82
C ASN A 386 -8.30 -4.66 -1.23
N ALA A 387 -8.00 -5.66 -0.40
CA ALA A 387 -7.01 -6.69 -0.74
C ALA A 387 -7.47 -7.57 -1.92
N ILE A 388 -8.77 -7.91 -1.98
CA ILE A 388 -9.38 -8.61 -3.12
C ILE A 388 -9.35 -7.75 -4.39
N SER A 389 -9.73 -6.47 -4.29
CA SER A 389 -9.67 -5.54 -5.42
C SER A 389 -8.26 -5.40 -5.98
N GLU A 390 -7.25 -5.31 -5.11
CA GLU A 390 -5.86 -5.24 -5.54
C GLU A 390 -5.38 -6.54 -6.19
N ALA A 391 -5.75 -7.70 -5.64
CA ALA A 391 -5.49 -9.00 -6.24
C ALA A 391 -6.12 -9.12 -7.64
N HIS A 392 -7.35 -8.65 -7.84
CA HIS A 392 -7.98 -8.60 -9.17
C HIS A 392 -7.19 -7.74 -10.15
N LYS A 393 -6.79 -6.52 -9.77
CA LYS A 393 -5.98 -5.65 -10.64
C LYS A 393 -4.68 -6.31 -11.06
N VAL A 394 -3.97 -6.95 -10.11
CA VAL A 394 -2.74 -7.68 -10.40
C VAL A 394 -3.01 -8.81 -11.38
N LEU A 395 -4.05 -9.62 -11.15
CA LEU A 395 -4.39 -10.72 -12.05
C LEU A 395 -4.82 -10.24 -13.44
N GLN A 396 -5.49 -9.09 -13.56
CA GLN A 396 -5.80 -8.47 -14.85
C GLN A 396 -4.54 -8.01 -15.58
N MET A 397 -3.61 -7.35 -14.88
CA MET A 397 -2.31 -6.96 -15.47
C MET A 397 -1.45 -8.17 -15.89
N LEU A 398 -1.62 -9.32 -15.20
CA LEU A 398 -1.00 -10.59 -15.57
C LEU A 398 -1.77 -11.34 -16.68
N GLU A 399 -2.90 -10.80 -17.15
CA GLU A 399 -3.84 -11.40 -18.10
C GLU A 399 -4.39 -12.75 -17.62
N ALA A 400 -4.40 -12.97 -16.30
CA ALA A 400 -4.88 -14.20 -15.68
C ALA A 400 -6.42 -14.24 -15.58
N ILE A 401 -7.04 -13.07 -15.46
CA ILE A 401 -8.49 -12.87 -15.48
C ILE A 401 -8.85 -11.74 -16.45
N ASP A 402 -10.07 -11.73 -16.96
CA ASP A 402 -10.58 -10.69 -17.84
C ASP A 402 -11.25 -9.53 -17.08
N GLU A 403 -11.85 -8.58 -17.81
CA GLU A 403 -12.59 -7.44 -17.24
C GLU A 403 -13.84 -7.88 -16.45
N LYS A 404 -14.39 -9.06 -16.75
CA LYS A 404 -15.52 -9.68 -16.04
C LYS A 404 -15.05 -10.56 -14.87
N LEU A 405 -13.77 -10.48 -14.52
CA LEU A 405 -13.12 -11.26 -13.47
C LEU A 405 -13.15 -12.78 -13.71
N GLN A 406 -13.35 -13.21 -14.96
CA GLN A 406 -13.36 -14.62 -15.34
C GLN A 406 -11.95 -15.09 -15.68
N ILE A 407 -11.63 -16.34 -15.35
CA ILE A 407 -10.31 -16.90 -15.61
C ILE A 407 -10.04 -17.08 -17.11
N THR A 408 -8.89 -16.58 -17.57
CA THR A 408 -8.44 -16.71 -18.97
C THR A 408 -7.71 -18.04 -19.22
N LYS A 409 -7.41 -18.34 -20.49
CA LYS A 409 -6.50 -19.46 -20.86
C LYS A 409 -5.12 -19.32 -20.19
N GLN A 410 -4.63 -18.08 -20.06
CA GLN A 410 -3.37 -17.80 -19.39
C GLN A 410 -3.50 -17.99 -17.87
N GLY A 411 -4.60 -17.53 -17.24
CA GLY A 411 -4.89 -17.80 -15.84
C GLY A 411 -4.87 -19.29 -15.50
N ARG A 412 -5.52 -20.12 -16.31
CA ARG A 412 -5.50 -21.59 -16.18
C ARG A 412 -4.11 -22.20 -16.36
N SER A 413 -3.22 -21.55 -17.09
CA SER A 413 -1.83 -21.99 -17.27
C SER A 413 -0.96 -21.58 -16.07
N LEU A 414 -1.21 -20.38 -15.52
CA LEU A 414 -0.52 -19.88 -14.32
C LEU A 414 -0.80 -20.74 -13.10
N SER A 415 -2.05 -21.17 -12.88
CA SER A 415 -2.46 -21.99 -11.73
C SER A 415 -1.81 -23.38 -11.69
N LYS A 416 -1.44 -23.94 -12.85
CA LYS A 416 -0.75 -25.24 -12.95
C LYS A 416 0.69 -25.20 -12.44
N ILE A 417 1.30 -24.02 -12.39
CA ILE A 417 2.68 -23.83 -11.97
C ILE A 417 2.71 -23.63 -10.45
N PRO A 418 3.56 -24.36 -9.71
CA PRO A 418 3.52 -24.34 -8.25
C PRO A 418 4.21 -23.10 -7.64
N LEU A 419 3.93 -21.91 -8.15
CA LEU A 419 4.51 -20.63 -7.76
C LEU A 419 3.42 -19.57 -7.57
N HIS A 420 3.80 -18.42 -7.02
CA HIS A 420 2.96 -17.23 -7.04
C HIS A 420 2.62 -16.85 -8.50
N PRO A 421 1.40 -16.38 -8.82
CA PRO A 421 0.99 -16.06 -10.20
C PRO A 421 1.98 -15.17 -10.96
N ARG A 422 2.54 -14.16 -10.29
CA ARG A 422 3.62 -13.30 -10.81
C ARG A 422 4.84 -14.09 -11.31
N LEU A 423 5.33 -15.03 -10.53
CA LEU A 423 6.49 -15.86 -10.90
C LEU A 423 6.12 -16.92 -11.93
N SER A 424 4.89 -17.42 -11.90
CA SER A 424 4.35 -18.29 -12.95
C SER A 424 4.35 -17.58 -14.31
N LYS A 425 4.06 -16.27 -14.37
CA LYS A 425 4.12 -15.47 -15.61
C LYS A 425 5.54 -15.43 -16.19
N ILE A 426 6.57 -15.33 -15.34
CA ILE A 426 7.98 -15.44 -15.77
C ILE A 426 8.21 -16.78 -16.47
N ILE A 427 7.78 -17.89 -15.88
CA ILE A 427 7.96 -19.23 -16.46
C ILE A 427 7.26 -19.36 -17.82
N LEU A 428 6.02 -18.86 -17.92
CA LEU A 428 5.23 -18.91 -19.15
C LEU A 428 5.77 -18.00 -20.27
N SER A 429 6.60 -17.01 -19.94
CA SER A 429 7.25 -16.15 -20.95
C SER A 429 8.10 -16.94 -21.95
N GLY A 430 8.59 -18.12 -21.56
CA GLY A 430 9.40 -18.96 -22.45
C GLY A 430 10.87 -18.55 -22.57
N ALA A 431 11.36 -17.60 -21.77
CA ALA A 431 12.76 -17.20 -21.83
C ALA A 431 13.68 -18.29 -21.26
N GLN A 432 14.94 -18.32 -21.71
CA GLN A 432 15.92 -19.31 -21.22
C GLN A 432 16.15 -19.21 -19.71
N ASP A 433 16.25 -17.98 -19.19
CA ASP A 433 16.57 -17.70 -17.80
C ASP A 433 15.35 -17.71 -16.86
N ALA A 434 14.14 -17.84 -17.40
CA ALA A 434 12.90 -17.77 -16.64
C ALA A 434 12.84 -18.74 -15.44
N PRO A 435 13.15 -20.05 -15.58
CA PRO A 435 13.13 -20.98 -14.44
C PRO A 435 14.12 -20.60 -13.33
N LEU A 436 15.30 -20.10 -13.72
CA LEU A 436 16.34 -19.73 -12.78
C LEU A 436 15.98 -18.45 -12.04
N LEU A 437 15.52 -17.42 -12.77
CA LEU A 437 15.06 -16.15 -12.20
C LEU A 437 13.88 -16.35 -11.25
N ALA A 438 12.86 -17.11 -11.65
CA ALA A 438 11.71 -17.41 -10.79
C ALA A 438 12.13 -18.18 -9.53
N SER A 439 13.11 -19.08 -9.64
CA SER A 439 13.66 -19.80 -8.49
C SER A 439 14.39 -18.87 -7.52
N ILE A 440 15.23 -17.96 -8.04
CA ILE A 440 15.91 -16.93 -7.22
C ILE A 440 14.90 -16.04 -6.50
N LEU A 441 13.88 -15.54 -7.19
CA LEU A 441 12.84 -14.68 -6.62
C LEU A 441 11.96 -15.40 -5.59
N SER A 442 11.88 -16.73 -5.65
CA SER A 442 11.12 -17.55 -4.71
C SER A 442 11.93 -18.02 -3.48
N ASP A 443 13.25 -17.85 -3.49
CA ASP A 443 14.17 -18.36 -2.49
C ASP A 443 14.94 -17.21 -1.79
N ALA A 444 15.89 -17.53 -0.92
CA ALA A 444 16.76 -16.57 -0.26
C ALA A 444 17.88 -16.08 -1.20
N ASP A 445 18.47 -14.91 -0.87
CA ASP A 445 19.58 -14.35 -1.64
C ASP A 445 20.75 -15.34 -1.70
N PRO A 446 21.18 -15.78 -2.89
CA PRO A 446 22.34 -16.65 -3.04
C PRO A 446 23.65 -15.93 -2.71
N LEU A 447 23.68 -14.59 -2.71
CA LEU A 447 24.89 -13.83 -2.40
C LEU A 447 25.07 -13.59 -0.91
N GLU A 448 26.33 -13.57 -0.49
CA GLU A 448 26.76 -13.23 0.85
C GLU A 448 27.04 -11.72 0.96
N HIS A 449 26.38 -11.05 1.91
CA HIS A 449 26.54 -9.60 2.21
C HIS A 449 26.39 -8.61 1.03
N SER A 450 25.70 -8.98 -0.05
CA SER A 450 25.48 -8.06 -1.18
C SER A 450 24.45 -6.98 -0.84
N ARG A 451 24.88 -5.71 -0.90
CA ARG A 451 23.99 -4.54 -0.82
C ARG A 451 23.47 -4.09 -2.19
N ASN A 452 23.99 -4.68 -3.26
CA ASN A 452 23.57 -4.34 -4.62
C ASN A 452 22.15 -4.84 -4.85
N THR A 453 21.28 -4.03 -5.44
CA THR A 453 19.88 -4.41 -5.69
C THR A 453 19.66 -5.08 -7.05
N ASP A 454 20.64 -5.09 -7.95
CA ASP A 454 20.49 -5.72 -9.27
C ASP A 454 20.30 -7.25 -9.15
N ILE A 455 19.15 -7.72 -9.63
CA ILE A 455 18.80 -9.14 -9.64
C ILE A 455 19.61 -9.94 -10.67
N SER A 456 20.10 -9.29 -11.72
CA SER A 456 20.91 -9.90 -12.78
C SER A 456 22.21 -10.48 -12.20
N LEU A 457 22.78 -9.81 -11.19
CA LEU A 457 23.97 -10.31 -10.49
C LEU A 457 23.72 -11.64 -9.76
N ARG A 458 22.52 -11.86 -9.21
CA ARG A 458 22.18 -13.15 -8.57
C ARG A 458 22.05 -14.23 -9.63
N LEU A 459 21.44 -13.89 -10.77
CA LEU A 459 21.29 -14.79 -11.89
C LEU A 459 22.66 -15.25 -12.41
N ASP A 460 23.58 -14.32 -12.63
CA ASP A 460 24.93 -14.59 -13.12
C ASP A 460 25.76 -15.39 -12.11
N ALA A 461 25.65 -15.07 -10.82
CA ALA A 461 26.33 -15.82 -9.77
C ALA A 461 25.89 -17.29 -9.73
N VAL A 462 24.59 -17.57 -9.85
CA VAL A 462 24.09 -18.94 -9.86
C VAL A 462 24.43 -19.66 -11.17
N LYS A 463 24.40 -18.97 -12.32
CA LYS A 463 24.88 -19.51 -13.60
C LYS A 463 26.36 -19.88 -13.56
N LYS A 464 27.19 -19.08 -12.89
CA LYS A 464 28.62 -19.37 -12.71
C LYS A 464 28.84 -20.70 -11.99
N ILE A 465 28.11 -20.94 -10.90
CA ILE A 465 28.14 -22.22 -10.19
C ILE A 465 27.69 -23.38 -11.09
N GLN A 466 26.66 -23.17 -11.92
CA GLN A 466 26.19 -24.17 -12.86
C GLN A 466 27.25 -24.57 -13.90
N ARG A 467 28.03 -23.60 -14.39
CA ARG A 467 29.07 -23.80 -15.42
C ARG A 467 30.35 -24.39 -14.83
N GLU A 468 30.88 -23.77 -13.78
CA GLU A 468 32.24 -24.04 -13.30
C GLU A 468 32.32 -25.27 -12.40
N LYS A 469 31.20 -25.78 -11.86
CA LYS A 469 31.14 -26.88 -10.87
C LYS A 469 32.09 -26.72 -9.66
N SER A 470 32.73 -25.55 -9.51
CA SER A 470 33.75 -25.27 -8.50
C SER A 470 33.12 -24.54 -7.31
N ASN A 471 33.57 -24.89 -6.11
CA ASN A 471 33.09 -24.33 -4.85
C ASN A 471 33.86 -23.04 -4.44
N GLN A 472 34.66 -22.44 -5.34
CA GLN A 472 35.68 -21.45 -4.95
C GLN A 472 35.23 -19.97 -4.96
N SER A 473 33.93 -19.67 -5.08
CA SER A 473 33.46 -18.29 -4.93
C SER A 473 32.99 -18.04 -3.49
N GLY A 474 33.89 -17.50 -2.65
CA GLY A 474 33.62 -17.19 -1.24
C GLY A 474 32.52 -16.16 -0.98
N SER A 475 31.90 -15.60 -2.03
CA SER A 475 30.78 -14.67 -1.94
C SER A 475 29.41 -15.31 -2.23
N ILE A 476 29.34 -16.61 -2.56
CA ILE A 476 28.10 -17.30 -2.90
C ILE A 476 27.77 -18.39 -1.88
N LYS A 477 26.54 -18.34 -1.35
CA LYS A 477 25.98 -19.34 -0.44
C LYS A 477 25.63 -20.61 -1.21
N LEU A 478 26.61 -21.51 -1.35
CA LEU A 478 26.50 -22.76 -2.12
C LEU A 478 25.25 -23.61 -1.80
N PRO A 479 24.80 -23.79 -0.54
CA PRO A 479 23.59 -24.56 -0.25
C PRO A 479 22.34 -23.95 -0.88
N ILE A 480 22.23 -22.61 -0.87
CA ILE A 480 21.12 -21.86 -1.45
C ILE A 480 21.17 -21.95 -2.97
N ALA A 481 22.34 -21.70 -3.57
CA ALA A 481 22.52 -21.79 -5.02
C ALA A 481 22.18 -23.19 -5.57
N LYS A 482 22.60 -24.26 -4.88
CA LYS A 482 22.24 -25.64 -5.26
C LYS A 482 20.73 -25.90 -5.16
N ARG A 483 20.06 -25.36 -4.13
CA ARG A 483 18.59 -25.46 -3.99
C ARG A 483 17.87 -24.73 -5.12
N ILE A 484 18.33 -23.53 -5.46
CA ILE A 484 17.82 -22.73 -6.59
C ILE A 484 17.97 -23.50 -7.91
N LEU A 485 19.14 -24.08 -8.20
CA LEU A 485 19.38 -24.86 -9.41
C LEU A 485 18.48 -26.10 -9.51
N LYS A 486 18.29 -26.81 -8.39
CA LYS A 486 17.38 -27.98 -8.33
C LYS A 486 15.93 -27.56 -8.63
N GLU A 487 15.48 -26.45 -8.06
CA GLU A 487 14.14 -25.93 -8.29
C GLU A 487 13.97 -25.44 -9.74
N ALA A 488 14.96 -24.75 -10.31
CA ALA A 488 14.96 -24.29 -11.69
C ALA A 488 14.84 -25.46 -12.68
N SER A 489 15.59 -26.55 -12.45
CA SER A 489 15.47 -27.79 -13.24
C SER A 489 14.08 -28.43 -13.13
N ARG A 490 13.42 -28.34 -11.97
CA ARG A 490 12.06 -28.84 -11.81
C ARG A 490 11.02 -27.96 -12.51
N LEU A 491 11.26 -26.65 -12.56
CA LEU A 491 10.35 -25.68 -13.17
C LEU A 491 10.48 -25.60 -14.70
N SER A 492 11.62 -26.00 -15.26
CA SER A 492 11.86 -25.96 -16.71
C SER A 492 10.83 -26.76 -17.52
N LYS A 493 10.21 -27.79 -16.93
CA LYS A 493 9.15 -28.60 -17.57
C LYS A 493 7.85 -27.83 -17.86
N TYR A 494 7.65 -26.67 -17.23
CA TYR A 494 6.47 -25.82 -17.44
C TYR A 494 6.73 -24.69 -18.44
N LYS A 495 7.95 -24.61 -18.97
CA LYS A 495 8.33 -23.60 -19.95
C LYS A 495 7.58 -23.85 -21.27
N VAL A 496 7.06 -22.78 -21.85
CA VAL A 496 6.43 -22.75 -23.18
C VAL A 496 7.42 -22.15 -24.20
N ASN A 497 7.08 -22.13 -25.50
CA ASN A 497 7.80 -21.57 -26.65
C ASN A 497 8.99 -20.64 -26.32
N LYS A 498 10.13 -20.81 -26.99
CA LYS A 498 11.32 -20.00 -26.74
C LYS A 498 11.10 -18.52 -27.06
N SER A 499 11.38 -17.65 -26.10
CA SER A 499 11.51 -16.20 -26.26
C SER A 499 12.90 -15.72 -25.82
N ASN A 500 13.29 -14.52 -26.25
CA ASN A 500 14.59 -13.91 -25.98
C ASN A 500 14.48 -12.70 -25.02
N TYR A 501 13.51 -12.71 -24.11
CA TYR A 501 13.32 -11.60 -23.17
C TYR A 501 14.53 -11.37 -22.26
N THR A 502 14.84 -10.09 -22.02
CA THR A 502 15.85 -9.66 -21.05
C THR A 502 15.38 -9.90 -19.61
N VAL A 503 16.30 -9.82 -18.63
CA VAL A 503 15.94 -9.90 -17.20
C VAL A 503 14.95 -8.79 -16.82
N GLY A 504 15.14 -7.58 -17.35
CA GLY A 504 14.21 -6.47 -17.16
C GLY A 504 12.80 -6.79 -17.65
N GLN A 505 12.67 -7.31 -18.87
CA GLN A 505 11.40 -7.73 -19.45
C GLN A 505 10.72 -8.85 -18.64
N LEU A 506 11.48 -9.86 -18.21
CA LEU A 506 10.96 -10.96 -17.40
C LEU A 506 10.40 -10.50 -16.06
N VAL A 507 11.11 -9.59 -15.39
CA VAL A 507 10.64 -9.02 -14.13
C VAL A 507 9.45 -8.09 -14.38
N ALA A 508 9.43 -7.33 -15.48
CA ALA A 508 8.30 -6.48 -15.85
C ALA A 508 7.01 -7.29 -16.04
N LEU A 509 7.08 -8.43 -16.74
CA LEU A 509 5.93 -9.34 -16.89
C LEU A 509 5.36 -9.81 -15.54
N ALA A 510 6.21 -10.00 -14.53
CA ALA A 510 5.78 -10.42 -13.20
C ALA A 510 5.30 -9.27 -12.31
N TYR A 511 5.83 -8.07 -12.52
CA TYR A 511 5.57 -6.88 -11.71
C TYR A 511 5.23 -5.65 -12.57
N PRO A 512 4.17 -5.72 -13.40
CA PRO A 512 3.76 -4.61 -14.27
C PRO A 512 3.34 -3.36 -13.46
N ASP A 513 2.86 -3.56 -12.23
CA ASP A 513 2.51 -2.55 -11.22
C ASP A 513 3.73 -1.93 -10.50
N ARG A 514 4.95 -2.42 -10.78
CA ARG A 514 6.20 -1.97 -10.13
C ARG A 514 7.28 -1.55 -11.12
N ILE A 515 6.88 -1.18 -12.34
CA ILE A 515 7.76 -0.49 -13.29
C ILE A 515 7.92 0.93 -12.78
N GLY A 516 9.16 1.36 -12.59
CA GLY A 516 9.53 2.61 -11.95
C GLY A 516 10.21 3.57 -12.91
N LYS A 517 9.86 4.86 -12.84
CA LYS A 517 10.56 5.96 -13.52
C LYS A 517 11.26 6.85 -12.50
N ARG A 518 12.51 7.16 -12.76
CA ARG A 518 13.34 8.02 -11.90
C ARG A 518 12.76 9.43 -11.84
N ARG A 519 12.70 10.02 -10.65
CA ARG A 519 12.37 11.44 -10.42
C ARG A 519 13.62 12.31 -10.58
N ASP A 520 13.42 13.57 -10.94
CA ASP A 520 14.48 14.57 -10.89
C ASP A 520 15.01 14.75 -9.47
N GLY A 521 16.33 14.90 -9.33
CA GLY A 521 17.01 15.10 -8.05
C GLY A 521 18.29 14.27 -7.89
N GLN A 522 18.98 14.49 -6.77
CA GLN A 522 20.21 13.77 -6.41
C GLN A 522 19.93 12.41 -5.78
N ILE A 523 18.87 12.30 -4.97
CA ILE A 523 18.45 11.04 -4.34
C ILE A 523 17.79 10.16 -5.41
N PRO A 524 18.17 8.88 -5.54
CA PRO A 524 17.63 7.97 -6.56
C PRO A 524 16.21 7.49 -6.19
N ARG A 525 15.25 8.39 -6.39
CA ARG A 525 13.82 8.19 -6.14
C ARG A 525 13.09 7.81 -7.43
N TYR A 526 12.13 6.91 -7.31
CA TYR A 526 11.33 6.38 -8.41
C TYR A 526 9.84 6.50 -8.09
N ILE A 527 9.03 6.75 -9.12
CA ILE A 527 7.57 6.53 -9.08
C ILE A 527 7.30 5.21 -9.77
N LEU A 528 6.61 4.30 -9.10
CA LEU A 528 6.17 3.03 -9.67
C LEU A 528 4.84 3.19 -10.42
N SER A 529 4.52 2.26 -11.32
CA SER A 529 3.26 2.23 -12.09
C SER A 529 2.01 2.06 -11.24
N ASN A 530 2.11 1.55 -10.01
CA ASN A 530 1.05 1.63 -9.01
C ASN A 530 0.94 2.99 -8.28
N GLY A 531 1.75 3.97 -8.65
CA GLY A 531 1.77 5.33 -8.10
C GLY A 531 2.60 5.53 -6.84
N LYS A 532 3.18 4.46 -6.27
CA LYS A 532 3.98 4.54 -5.04
C LYS A 532 5.40 5.03 -5.28
N GLY A 533 5.96 5.71 -4.28
CA GLY A 533 7.35 6.12 -4.26
C GLY A 533 8.27 4.98 -3.81
N ALA A 534 9.39 4.80 -4.50
CA ALA A 534 10.41 3.83 -4.16
C ALA A 534 11.80 4.46 -4.22
N VAL A 535 12.75 3.95 -3.44
CA VAL A 535 14.10 4.52 -3.31
C VAL A 535 15.19 3.46 -3.34
N LEU A 536 16.27 3.76 -4.04
CA LEU A 536 17.53 3.00 -4.02
C LEU A 536 18.52 3.60 -3.01
N ALA A 537 19.53 2.83 -2.63
CA ALA A 537 20.65 3.38 -1.88
C ALA A 537 21.43 4.38 -2.76
N GLU A 538 21.98 5.43 -2.16
CA GLU A 538 22.72 6.46 -2.92
C GLU A 538 23.93 5.92 -3.67
N ASN A 539 24.53 4.84 -3.18
CA ASN A 539 25.66 4.15 -3.78
C ASN A 539 25.27 2.92 -4.61
N ASP A 540 23.98 2.71 -4.90
CA ASP A 540 23.54 1.60 -5.73
C ASP A 540 23.94 1.82 -7.20
N PRO A 541 24.45 0.80 -7.92
CA PRO A 541 24.85 0.96 -9.32
C PRO A 541 23.71 1.34 -10.27
N LEU A 542 22.47 0.96 -9.96
CA LEU A 542 21.31 1.24 -10.81
C LEU A 542 20.67 2.61 -10.52
N ARG A 543 21.27 3.43 -9.65
CA ARG A 543 20.73 4.75 -9.22
C ARG A 543 20.48 5.76 -10.34
N SER A 544 21.19 5.59 -11.46
CA SER A 544 21.13 6.48 -12.62
C SER A 544 20.20 5.98 -13.71
N GLU A 545 19.70 4.74 -13.59
CA GLU A 545 18.82 4.14 -14.59
C GLU A 545 17.49 4.92 -14.65
N PRO A 546 17.04 5.35 -15.86
CA PRO A 546 15.82 6.12 -16.00
C PRO A 546 14.58 5.30 -15.66
N PHE A 547 14.62 4.01 -15.99
CA PHE A 547 13.55 3.06 -15.73
C PHE A 547 14.10 1.77 -15.09
N ILE A 548 13.38 1.27 -14.10
CA ILE A 548 13.70 0.03 -13.39
C ILE A 548 12.42 -0.77 -13.13
N VAL A 549 12.52 -2.05 -12.84
CA VAL A 549 11.39 -2.85 -12.32
C VAL A 549 11.73 -3.36 -10.94
N ALA A 550 10.95 -2.96 -9.92
CA ALA A 550 11.17 -3.36 -8.54
C ALA A 550 10.47 -4.69 -8.22
N CYS A 551 11.23 -5.78 -8.14
CA CYS A 551 10.69 -7.10 -7.82
C CYS A 551 10.58 -7.39 -6.31
N SER A 552 11.37 -6.70 -5.49
CA SER A 552 11.30 -6.83 -4.03
C SER A 552 11.50 -5.49 -3.35
N LEU A 553 10.60 -5.17 -2.42
CA LEU A 553 10.61 -3.95 -1.63
C LEU A 553 10.41 -4.28 -0.15
N ASP A 554 10.67 -3.32 0.73
CA ASP A 554 10.46 -3.46 2.18
C ASP A 554 9.04 -3.13 2.66
N GLY A 555 8.19 -2.56 1.78
CA GLY A 555 6.81 -2.20 2.08
C GLY A 555 6.66 -1.00 3.04
N ASN A 556 7.64 -0.09 3.09
CA ASN A 556 7.48 1.18 3.82
C ASN A 556 6.36 2.04 3.20
N GLN A 557 5.48 2.58 4.05
CA GLN A 557 4.27 3.30 3.61
C GLN A 557 4.52 4.66 2.96
N LYS A 558 5.64 5.32 3.27
CA LYS A 558 5.98 6.63 2.68
C LYS A 558 6.81 6.46 1.41
N GLU A 559 7.94 5.78 1.54
CA GLU A 559 8.90 5.59 0.47
C GLU A 559 9.55 4.20 0.65
N ALA A 560 9.17 3.26 -0.23
CA ALA A 560 9.58 1.87 -0.11
C ALA A 560 11.03 1.68 -0.57
N LYS A 561 11.86 1.04 0.26
CA LYS A 561 13.24 0.74 -0.10
C LYS A 561 13.25 -0.46 -1.04
N ILE A 562 13.86 -0.28 -2.21
CA ILE A 562 14.05 -1.35 -3.18
C ILE A 562 15.13 -2.31 -2.66
N ARG A 563 14.81 -3.60 -2.64
CA ARG A 563 15.73 -4.69 -2.27
C ARG A 563 16.28 -5.39 -3.51
N TYR A 564 15.40 -5.64 -4.48
CA TYR A 564 15.77 -6.20 -5.77
C TYR A 564 15.09 -5.45 -6.91
N CYS A 565 15.84 -5.14 -7.95
CA CYS A 565 15.31 -4.59 -9.19
C CYS A 565 16.15 -5.03 -10.41
N ALA A 566 15.64 -4.73 -11.60
CA ALA A 566 16.35 -4.85 -12.87
C ALA A 566 16.16 -3.55 -13.67
N PRO A 567 17.16 -3.10 -14.45
CA PRO A 567 16.95 -2.04 -15.42
C PRO A 567 16.01 -2.51 -16.54
N ILE A 568 15.26 -1.58 -17.12
CA ILE A 568 14.44 -1.82 -18.31
C ILE A 568 14.43 -0.56 -19.17
N THR A 569 14.35 -0.70 -20.48
CA THR A 569 14.28 0.43 -21.42
C THR A 569 12.85 0.81 -21.75
N LEU A 570 12.63 2.04 -22.22
CA LEU A 570 11.30 2.48 -22.67
C LEU A 570 10.78 1.66 -23.85
N SER A 571 11.66 1.25 -24.77
CA SER A 571 11.30 0.37 -25.90
C SER A 571 10.81 -0.99 -25.43
N GLU A 572 11.49 -1.61 -24.45
CA GLU A 572 11.05 -2.89 -23.87
C GLU A 572 9.72 -2.76 -23.12
N ILE A 573 9.47 -1.64 -22.43
CA ILE A 573 8.17 -1.37 -21.79
C ILE A 573 7.07 -1.29 -22.85
N LYS A 574 7.30 -0.56 -23.95
CA LYS A 574 6.32 -0.42 -25.03
C LYS A 574 6.06 -1.75 -25.74
N GLU A 575 7.10 -2.54 -25.99
CA GLU A 575 6.98 -3.88 -26.58
C GLU A 575 6.11 -4.83 -25.73
N LEU A 576 6.25 -4.78 -24.41
CA LEU A 576 5.53 -5.69 -23.51
C LEU A 576 4.09 -5.25 -23.20
N PHE A 577 3.84 -3.95 -23.14
CA PHE A 577 2.62 -3.40 -22.55
C PHE A 577 1.86 -2.45 -23.49
N GLU A 578 2.05 -2.57 -24.81
CA GLU A 578 1.38 -1.72 -25.81
C GLU A 578 -0.13 -1.58 -25.55
N GLU A 579 -0.83 -2.70 -25.32
CA GLU A 579 -2.28 -2.73 -25.07
C GLU A 579 -2.69 -2.14 -23.70
N GLN A 580 -1.75 -2.05 -22.75
CA GLN A 580 -1.99 -1.50 -21.41
C GLN A 580 -1.57 -0.03 -21.29
N ILE A 581 -0.93 0.55 -22.32
CA ILE A 581 -0.51 1.95 -22.33
C ILE A 581 -1.67 2.82 -22.79
N ILE A 582 -2.10 3.75 -21.93
CA ILE A 582 -3.22 4.64 -22.18
C ILE A 582 -2.68 6.06 -22.47
N SER A 583 -3.19 6.67 -23.53
CA SER A 583 -2.95 8.09 -23.83
C SER A 583 -4.00 8.96 -23.14
N ALA A 584 -3.55 9.93 -22.34
CA ALA A 584 -4.42 10.84 -21.60
C ALA A 584 -3.99 12.31 -21.81
N ASN A 585 -4.93 13.14 -22.24
CA ASN A 585 -4.75 14.59 -22.32
C ASN A 585 -5.02 15.22 -20.96
N THR A 586 -4.11 16.08 -20.50
CA THR A 586 -4.25 16.80 -19.24
C THR A 586 -4.00 18.29 -19.47
N CYS A 587 -4.79 19.14 -18.82
CA CYS A 587 -4.60 20.59 -18.82
C CYS A 587 -4.89 21.12 -17.42
N TYR A 588 -3.93 21.79 -16.80
CA TYR A 588 -4.05 22.26 -15.42
C TYR A 588 -3.14 23.46 -15.13
N TRP A 589 -3.46 24.24 -14.10
CA TRP A 589 -2.56 25.28 -13.59
C TRP A 589 -1.40 24.68 -12.80
N SER A 590 -0.17 24.94 -13.24
CA SER A 590 1.02 24.55 -12.49
C SER A 590 1.45 25.65 -11.54
N THR A 591 1.36 25.38 -10.23
CA THR A 591 1.90 26.26 -9.17
C THR A 591 3.41 26.43 -9.28
N ARG A 592 4.13 25.34 -9.58
CA ARG A 592 5.59 25.32 -9.75
C ARG A 592 6.05 26.22 -10.88
N HIS A 593 5.39 26.14 -12.04
CA HIS A 593 5.76 26.89 -13.25
C HIS A 593 4.98 28.20 -13.43
N LYS A 594 3.97 28.46 -12.58
CA LYS A 594 3.06 29.62 -12.62
C LYS A 594 2.43 29.84 -14.01
N LYS A 595 2.01 28.75 -14.66
CA LYS A 595 1.38 28.75 -15.98
C LYS A 595 0.45 27.55 -16.17
N VAL A 596 -0.46 27.67 -17.13
CA VAL A 596 -1.27 26.54 -17.61
C VAL A 596 -0.34 25.58 -18.36
N ILE A 597 -0.36 24.31 -17.97
CA ILE A 597 0.35 23.22 -18.64
C ILE A 597 -0.68 22.33 -19.31
N ALA A 598 -0.53 22.14 -20.63
CA ALA A 598 -1.33 21.23 -21.41
C ALA A 598 -0.45 20.19 -22.09
N GLN A 599 -0.68 18.92 -21.77
CA GLN A 599 0.16 17.82 -22.21
C GLN A 599 -0.65 16.54 -22.44
N CYS A 600 -0.29 15.83 -23.51
CA CYS A 600 -0.68 14.45 -23.75
C CYS A 600 0.36 13.53 -23.11
N GLN A 601 -0.10 12.65 -22.23
CA GLN A 601 0.73 11.72 -21.47
C GLN A 601 0.42 10.29 -21.92
N GLU A 602 1.47 9.55 -22.29
CA GLU A 602 1.38 8.08 -22.40
C GLU A 602 1.64 7.50 -21.02
N LYS A 603 0.69 6.72 -20.51
CA LYS A 603 0.72 6.19 -19.14
C LYS A 603 0.65 4.68 -19.12
N LEU A 604 1.44 4.07 -18.25
CA LEU A 604 1.26 2.69 -17.79
C LEU A 604 0.83 2.73 -16.32
N GLY A 605 -0.46 2.51 -16.07
CA GLY A 605 -1.06 2.79 -14.77
C GLY A 605 -0.88 4.27 -14.38
N HIS A 606 -0.23 4.52 -13.24
CA HIS A 606 0.11 5.87 -12.78
C HIS A 606 1.46 6.38 -13.31
N LEU A 607 2.21 5.58 -14.07
CA LEU A 607 3.53 5.95 -14.58
C LEU A 607 3.44 6.74 -15.87
N ASN A 608 3.86 8.00 -15.88
CA ASN A 608 4.02 8.77 -17.11
C ASN A 608 5.28 8.30 -17.84
N LEU A 609 5.10 7.56 -18.93
CA LEU A 609 6.20 7.08 -19.77
C LEU A 609 6.76 8.23 -20.60
N HIS A 610 5.88 8.89 -21.35
CA HIS A 610 6.21 9.97 -22.26
C HIS A 610 5.23 11.13 -22.11
N GLU A 611 5.71 12.36 -22.30
CA GLU A 611 4.89 13.58 -22.20
C GLU A 611 5.15 14.44 -23.45
N ASN A 612 4.08 14.79 -24.15
CA ASN A 612 4.10 15.66 -25.33
C ASN A 612 3.21 16.88 -25.11
N PRO A 613 3.55 18.07 -25.63
CA PRO A 613 2.65 19.22 -25.60
C PRO A 613 1.32 18.90 -26.31
N TRP A 614 0.19 19.16 -25.64
CA TRP A 614 -1.12 19.04 -26.28
C TRP A 614 -1.41 20.34 -27.04
N LYS A 615 -1.17 20.34 -28.36
CA LYS A 615 -1.20 21.56 -29.18
C LYS A 615 -2.60 22.15 -29.36
N ASN A 616 -3.63 21.32 -29.48
CA ASN A 616 -5.00 21.73 -29.78
C ASN A 616 -5.92 21.52 -28.57
N VAL A 617 -5.66 22.24 -27.48
CA VAL A 617 -6.48 22.18 -26.27
C VAL A 617 -7.82 22.85 -26.54
N PRO A 618 -8.96 22.20 -26.25
CA PRO A 618 -10.26 22.86 -26.22
C PRO A 618 -10.24 24.09 -25.31
N ASN A 619 -10.84 25.18 -25.79
CA ASN A 619 -10.75 26.48 -25.13
C ASN A 619 -11.34 26.47 -23.71
N ASP A 620 -12.46 25.77 -23.54
CA ASP A 620 -13.13 25.56 -22.26
C ASP A 620 -12.20 24.91 -21.22
N ILE A 621 -11.50 23.84 -21.60
CA ILE A 621 -10.55 23.13 -20.73
C ILE A 621 -9.37 24.03 -20.35
N PHE A 622 -8.84 24.79 -21.31
CA PHE A 622 -7.74 25.72 -21.05
C PHE A 622 -8.15 26.85 -20.09
N VAL A 623 -9.32 27.44 -20.33
CA VAL A 623 -9.86 28.52 -19.52
C VAL A 623 -10.16 28.04 -18.10
N ASP A 624 -10.73 26.85 -17.92
CA ASP A 624 -10.96 26.26 -16.60
C ASP A 624 -9.64 26.09 -15.82
N ALA A 625 -8.60 25.58 -16.48
CA ALA A 625 -7.27 25.50 -15.88
C ALA A 625 -6.71 26.88 -15.50
N MET A 626 -6.87 27.90 -16.34
CA MET A 626 -6.42 29.26 -16.02
C MET A 626 -7.21 29.90 -14.87
N LEU A 627 -8.53 29.70 -14.82
CA LEU A 627 -9.40 30.18 -13.74
C LEU A 627 -8.98 29.60 -12.38
N ASP A 628 -8.62 28.32 -12.33
CA ASP A 628 -8.05 27.73 -11.11
C ASP A 628 -6.71 28.37 -10.71
N GLY A 629 -5.91 28.78 -11.70
CA GLY A 629 -4.72 29.59 -11.47
C GLY A 629 -5.02 30.97 -10.89
N ILE A 630 -6.01 31.68 -11.44
CA ILE A 630 -6.43 33.01 -10.97
C ILE A 630 -6.93 32.96 -9.53
N LYS A 631 -7.72 31.93 -9.17
CA LYS A 631 -8.15 31.70 -7.78
C LYS A 631 -6.97 31.60 -6.81
N GLN A 632 -5.85 31.01 -7.22
CA GLN A 632 -4.65 30.87 -6.40
C GLN A 632 -3.75 32.11 -6.41
N LEU A 633 -3.66 32.81 -7.54
CA LEU A 633 -2.87 34.03 -7.68
C LEU A 633 -3.52 35.24 -7.00
N GLY A 634 -4.84 35.20 -6.85
CA GLY A 634 -5.65 36.31 -6.37
C GLY A 634 -6.19 37.17 -7.52
N PHE A 635 -7.36 37.74 -7.26
CA PHE A 635 -8.02 38.68 -8.15
C PHE A 635 -7.46 40.08 -7.96
N PHE A 636 -7.30 40.80 -9.06
CA PHE A 636 -7.00 42.22 -9.05
C PHE A 636 -7.81 42.92 -10.12
N HIS A 637 -8.05 44.21 -9.92
CA HIS A 637 -8.66 45.08 -10.92
C HIS A 637 -7.63 46.07 -11.42
N SER A 638 -7.57 46.24 -12.74
CA SER A 638 -6.76 47.27 -13.39
C SER A 638 -7.19 48.66 -12.91
N LYS A 639 -6.35 49.67 -13.15
CA LYS A 639 -6.69 51.06 -12.78
C LYS A 639 -7.99 51.52 -13.47
N ASN A 640 -8.21 51.12 -14.72
CA ASN A 640 -9.43 51.46 -15.45
C ASN A 640 -10.65 50.69 -14.93
N ALA A 641 -10.48 49.41 -14.63
CA ALA A 641 -11.52 48.58 -14.01
C ALA A 641 -11.98 49.13 -12.66
N LYS A 642 -11.06 49.57 -11.80
CA LYS A 642 -11.41 50.21 -10.51
C LYS A 642 -12.27 51.46 -10.68
N TYR A 643 -11.91 52.33 -11.63
CA TYR A 643 -12.72 53.52 -11.93
C TYR A 643 -14.10 53.14 -12.46
N PHE A 644 -14.19 52.12 -13.31
CA PHE A 644 -15.46 51.64 -13.84
C PHE A 644 -16.36 51.06 -12.74
N LEU A 645 -15.82 50.18 -11.90
CA LEU A 645 -16.53 49.58 -10.77
C LEU A 645 -17.01 50.65 -9.78
N ALA A 646 -16.20 51.68 -9.51
CA ALA A 646 -16.62 52.80 -8.65
C ALA A 646 -17.82 53.57 -9.25
N ARG A 647 -17.87 53.73 -10.58
CA ARG A 647 -19.02 54.36 -11.26
C ARG A 647 -20.27 53.49 -11.17
N VAL A 648 -20.15 52.19 -11.43
CA VAL A 648 -21.26 51.23 -11.35
C VAL A 648 -21.81 51.21 -9.92
N ARG A 649 -20.94 51.12 -8.91
CA ARG A 649 -21.33 51.17 -7.49
C ARG A 649 -22.07 52.47 -7.13
N MET A 650 -21.59 53.60 -7.63
CA MET A 650 -22.23 54.92 -7.42
C MET A 650 -23.62 55.01 -8.06
N ALA A 651 -23.84 54.30 -9.17
CA ALA A 651 -25.14 54.29 -9.83
C ALA A 651 -26.21 53.43 -9.12
N GLY A 652 -25.78 52.58 -8.17
CA GLY A 652 -26.64 51.78 -7.30
C GLY A 652 -27.35 50.63 -8.02
N ASP A 653 -28.52 50.25 -7.51
CA ASP A 653 -29.30 49.05 -7.91
C ASP A 653 -29.84 49.08 -9.35
N LYS A 654 -29.52 50.11 -10.14
CA LYS A 654 -29.88 50.25 -11.55
C LYS A 654 -28.97 49.43 -12.49
N PHE A 655 -27.93 48.81 -11.93
CA PHE A 655 -26.91 48.06 -12.67
C PHE A 655 -26.71 46.68 -12.05
N PRO A 656 -26.19 45.70 -12.82
CA PRO A 656 -25.83 44.39 -12.29
C PRO A 656 -24.90 44.50 -11.09
N ASP A 657 -25.05 43.59 -10.12
CA ASP A 657 -24.17 43.52 -8.95
C ASP A 657 -22.74 43.18 -9.40
N MET A 658 -21.85 44.18 -9.37
CA MET A 658 -20.43 44.01 -9.64
C MET A 658 -19.60 44.13 -8.35
N SER A 659 -20.16 43.73 -7.21
CA SER A 659 -19.39 43.57 -5.97
C SER A 659 -18.31 42.50 -6.15
N ASP A 660 -17.19 42.66 -5.43
CA ASP A 660 -16.09 41.69 -5.48
C ASP A 660 -16.62 40.27 -5.22
N LYS A 661 -17.56 40.09 -4.29
CA LYS A 661 -18.19 38.80 -3.99
C LYS A 661 -18.87 38.20 -5.23
N ASN A 662 -19.77 38.94 -5.89
CA ASN A 662 -20.50 38.42 -7.05
C ASN A 662 -19.57 38.17 -8.24
N LEU A 663 -18.57 39.04 -8.45
CA LEU A 663 -17.58 38.86 -9.52
C LEU A 663 -16.71 37.61 -9.30
N HIS A 664 -16.39 37.26 -8.05
CA HIS A 664 -15.68 36.02 -7.74
C HIS A 664 -16.57 34.78 -8.01
N GLU A 665 -17.83 34.82 -7.59
CA GLU A 665 -18.79 33.72 -7.77
C GLU A 665 -19.12 33.48 -9.27
N THR A 666 -19.17 34.55 -10.06
CA THR A 666 -19.54 34.52 -11.48
C THR A 666 -18.34 34.61 -12.43
N VAL A 667 -17.11 34.39 -11.95
CA VAL A 667 -15.87 34.55 -12.73
C VAL A 667 -15.86 33.80 -14.07
N LYS A 668 -16.44 32.58 -14.10
CA LYS A 668 -16.52 31.77 -15.32
C LYS A 668 -17.46 32.37 -16.37
N ILE A 669 -18.36 33.26 -15.99
CA ILE A 669 -19.32 33.90 -16.90
C ILE A 669 -18.70 35.15 -17.54
N TRP A 670 -18.14 36.05 -16.74
CA TRP A 670 -17.69 37.36 -17.24
C TRP A 670 -16.24 37.37 -17.72
N LEU A 671 -15.35 36.58 -17.10
CA LEU A 671 -13.92 36.63 -17.38
C LEU A 671 -13.48 35.57 -18.40
N ALA A 672 -14.10 34.39 -18.37
CA ALA A 672 -13.72 33.24 -19.21
C ALA A 672 -13.54 33.57 -20.72
N PRO A 673 -14.41 34.36 -21.38
CA PRO A 673 -14.27 34.67 -22.81
C PRO A 673 -12.98 35.44 -23.13
N PHE A 674 -12.39 36.12 -22.15
CA PHE A 674 -11.23 37.00 -22.32
C PHE A 674 -9.90 36.32 -21.97
N LEU A 675 -9.92 35.07 -21.47
CA LEU A 675 -8.73 34.36 -20.97
C LEU A 675 -7.99 33.52 -22.02
N GLN A 676 -8.47 33.46 -23.26
CA GLN A 676 -7.97 32.52 -24.28
C GLN A 676 -6.46 32.64 -24.56
N ASN A 677 -5.87 33.83 -24.40
CA ASN A 677 -4.44 34.08 -24.62
C ASN A 677 -3.62 34.23 -23.34
N ILE A 678 -4.25 34.12 -22.16
CA ILE A 678 -3.60 34.30 -20.88
C ILE A 678 -3.12 32.94 -20.38
N LYS A 679 -1.81 32.69 -20.46
CA LYS A 679 -1.25 31.35 -20.22
C LYS A 679 -0.41 31.28 -18.95
N SER A 680 0.00 32.41 -18.39
CA SER A 680 0.92 32.49 -17.26
C SER A 680 0.53 33.55 -16.24
N ALA A 681 1.18 33.50 -15.08
CA ALA A 681 1.02 34.53 -14.05
C ALA A 681 1.54 35.90 -14.51
N GLU A 682 2.50 35.93 -15.44
CA GLU A 682 2.98 37.18 -16.04
C GLU A 682 1.96 37.78 -16.99
N ASP A 683 1.29 36.95 -17.80
CA ASP A 683 0.19 37.37 -18.66
C ASP A 683 -0.96 37.89 -17.80
N TRP A 684 -1.30 37.17 -16.72
CA TRP A 684 -2.33 37.60 -15.78
C TRP A 684 -2.03 38.96 -15.17
N LYS A 685 -0.81 39.21 -14.69
CA LYS A 685 -0.43 40.52 -14.12
C LYS A 685 -0.57 41.69 -15.09
N LYS A 686 -0.46 41.44 -16.40
CA LYS A 686 -0.56 42.46 -17.46
C LYS A 686 -1.98 42.60 -18.01
N PHE A 687 -2.87 41.69 -17.66
CA PHE A 687 -4.24 41.67 -18.14
C PHE A 687 -5.02 42.90 -17.67
N ASP A 688 -5.78 43.51 -18.58
CA ASP A 688 -6.73 44.58 -18.27
C ASP A 688 -8.15 44.00 -18.27
N ASP A 689 -8.72 43.85 -17.08
CA ASP A 689 -10.06 43.31 -16.87
C ASP A 689 -11.18 44.31 -17.16
N PHE A 690 -10.85 45.56 -17.53
CA PHE A 690 -11.84 46.58 -17.83
C PHE A 690 -12.79 46.18 -18.97
N GLU A 691 -12.29 45.62 -20.07
CA GLU A 691 -13.13 45.19 -21.19
C GLU A 691 -14.09 44.06 -20.78
N ALA A 692 -13.60 43.11 -19.99
CA ALA A 692 -14.38 42.00 -19.48
C ALA A 692 -15.51 42.49 -18.55
N LEU A 693 -15.22 43.41 -17.63
CA LEU A 693 -16.24 44.02 -16.77
C LEU A 693 -17.22 44.90 -17.55
N GLN A 694 -16.74 45.64 -18.54
CA GLN A 694 -17.61 46.47 -19.37
C GLN A 694 -18.59 45.61 -20.19
N SER A 695 -18.20 44.39 -20.58
CA SER A 695 -19.05 43.44 -21.31
C SER A 695 -20.28 42.97 -20.53
N LEU A 696 -20.27 43.09 -19.21
CA LEU A 696 -21.43 42.81 -18.37
C LEU A 696 -22.57 43.81 -18.54
N LEU A 697 -22.28 45.01 -19.06
CA LEU A 697 -23.29 46.01 -19.37
C LEU A 697 -23.65 45.97 -20.84
N ASN A 698 -24.96 45.95 -21.13
CA ASN A 698 -25.48 46.17 -22.47
C ASN A 698 -25.31 47.63 -22.90
N TRP A 699 -25.61 47.93 -24.18
CA TRP A 699 -25.40 49.27 -24.73
C TRP A 699 -26.24 50.36 -24.05
N GLU A 700 -27.49 50.07 -23.71
CA GLU A 700 -28.40 51.01 -23.04
C GLU A 700 -27.92 51.33 -21.62
N GLU A 701 -27.49 50.32 -20.87
CA GLU A 701 -26.91 50.46 -19.54
C GLU A 701 -25.63 51.30 -19.58
N ARG A 702 -24.76 51.08 -20.58
CA ARG A 702 -23.54 51.90 -20.73
C ARG A 702 -23.87 53.37 -20.94
N GLN A 703 -24.84 53.68 -21.80
CA GLN A 703 -25.29 55.06 -21.99
C GLN A 703 -25.92 55.66 -20.74
N LEU A 704 -26.71 54.86 -20.01
CA LEU A 704 -27.31 55.28 -18.76
C LEU A 704 -26.23 55.58 -17.71
N LEU A 705 -25.17 54.76 -17.64
CA LEU A 705 -24.04 54.96 -16.73
C LEU A 705 -23.27 56.24 -17.08
N ASP A 706 -23.02 56.49 -18.36
CA ASP A 706 -22.37 57.71 -18.83
C ASP A 706 -23.21 58.97 -18.56
N LYS A 707 -24.54 58.86 -18.57
CA LYS A 707 -25.46 59.95 -18.24
C LYS A 707 -25.57 60.21 -16.73
N LEU A 708 -25.74 59.16 -15.92
CA LEU A 708 -25.94 59.27 -14.47
C LEU A 708 -24.64 59.54 -13.71
N VAL A 709 -23.57 58.86 -14.10
CA VAL A 709 -22.27 58.86 -13.43
C VAL A 709 -21.17 59.05 -14.48
N PRO A 710 -21.05 60.24 -15.10
CA PRO A 710 -20.12 60.48 -16.20
C PRO A 710 -18.66 60.20 -15.80
N ALA A 711 -17.87 59.67 -16.74
CA ALA A 711 -16.44 59.42 -16.50
C ALA A 711 -15.61 60.70 -16.37
N HIS A 712 -16.09 61.81 -16.97
CA HIS A 712 -15.36 63.07 -17.04
C HIS A 712 -16.27 64.26 -16.76
N PHE A 713 -15.73 65.27 -16.10
CA PHE A 713 -16.28 66.62 -16.00
C PHE A 713 -15.67 67.48 -17.11
N VAL A 714 -16.51 68.23 -17.84
CA VAL A 714 -16.06 69.19 -18.86
C VAL A 714 -15.95 70.56 -18.21
N THR A 715 -14.74 71.11 -18.18
CA THR A 715 -14.48 72.43 -17.57
C THR A 715 -15.01 73.56 -18.45
N PRO A 716 -15.16 74.79 -17.91
CA PRO A 716 -15.39 75.99 -18.71
C PRO A 716 -14.41 76.20 -19.89
N LEU A 717 -13.19 75.64 -19.82
CA LEU A 717 -12.20 75.61 -20.92
C LEU A 717 -12.40 74.46 -21.92
N GLN A 718 -13.51 73.74 -21.87
CA GLN A 718 -13.79 72.54 -22.68
C GLN A 718 -12.78 71.39 -22.48
N ARG A 719 -12.08 71.37 -21.34
CA ARG A 719 -11.17 70.27 -20.99
C ARG A 719 -11.93 69.17 -20.27
N LYS A 720 -11.70 67.91 -20.64
CA LYS A 720 -12.23 66.73 -19.93
C LYS A 720 -11.32 66.35 -18.77
N ILE A 721 -11.84 66.37 -17.55
CA ILE A 721 -11.15 65.95 -16.33
C ILE A 721 -11.84 64.71 -15.78
N LYS A 722 -11.08 63.65 -15.49
CA LYS A 722 -11.62 62.43 -14.90
C LYS A 722 -12.23 62.71 -13.53
N ILE A 723 -13.44 62.21 -13.30
CA ILE A 723 -14.09 62.26 -11.98
C ILE A 723 -13.69 61.00 -11.21
N ASN A 724 -13.17 61.16 -10.00
CA ASN A 724 -12.89 60.05 -9.10
C ASN A 724 -14.13 59.72 -8.26
N TYR A 725 -14.54 58.45 -8.24
CA TYR A 725 -15.69 57.97 -7.48
C TYR A 725 -15.33 56.97 -6.38
N GLU A 726 -14.03 56.64 -6.20
CA GLU A 726 -13.59 55.57 -5.29
C GLU A 726 -14.03 55.79 -3.83
N ASN A 727 -14.16 57.04 -3.39
CA ASN A 727 -14.52 57.42 -2.02
C ASN A 727 -16.03 57.58 -1.78
N ASN A 728 -16.89 57.01 -2.64
CA ASN A 728 -18.35 57.17 -2.61
C ASN A 728 -18.83 58.64 -2.66
N VAL A 729 -17.99 59.54 -3.18
CA VAL A 729 -18.33 60.94 -3.48
C VAL A 729 -17.64 61.27 -4.80
N PRO A 730 -18.29 61.94 -5.77
CA PRO A 730 -17.63 62.40 -6.98
C PRO A 730 -16.60 63.48 -6.65
N GLU A 731 -15.36 63.31 -7.10
CA GLU A 731 -14.27 64.25 -6.83
C GLU A 731 -13.51 64.63 -8.08
N ILE A 732 -13.09 65.89 -8.16
CA ILE A 732 -12.12 66.36 -9.15
C ILE A 732 -11.02 67.18 -8.49
N SER A 733 -9.84 67.16 -9.08
CA SER A 733 -8.75 68.08 -8.72
C SER A 733 -8.40 68.92 -9.94
N ILE A 734 -8.55 70.24 -9.81
CA ILE A 734 -8.46 71.16 -10.95
C ILE A 734 -7.77 72.45 -10.53
N ARG A 735 -7.00 73.03 -11.45
CA ARG A 735 -6.48 74.39 -11.28
C ARG A 735 -7.64 75.38 -11.16
N ILE A 736 -7.60 76.23 -10.15
CA ILE A 736 -8.68 77.17 -9.84
C ILE A 736 -9.04 78.08 -11.02
N GLN A 737 -8.06 78.44 -11.86
CA GLN A 737 -8.30 79.31 -13.02
C GLN A 737 -9.14 78.66 -14.12
N GLU A 738 -9.18 77.32 -14.17
CA GLU A 738 -10.01 76.59 -15.13
C GLU A 738 -11.49 76.61 -14.74
N MET A 739 -11.83 77.00 -13.51
CA MET A 739 -13.21 77.08 -13.00
C MET A 739 -13.78 78.50 -13.02
N TYR A 740 -13.04 79.51 -13.47
CA TYR A 740 -13.63 80.84 -13.66
C TYR A 740 -14.77 80.77 -14.68
N GLY A 741 -15.81 81.59 -14.47
CA GLY A 741 -17.04 81.52 -15.27
C GLY A 741 -18.01 80.42 -14.83
N GLN A 742 -17.62 79.51 -13.93
CA GLN A 742 -18.53 78.51 -13.37
C GLN A 742 -19.45 79.15 -12.32
N LYS A 743 -20.72 79.37 -12.71
CA LYS A 743 -21.74 80.02 -11.86
C LYS A 743 -22.56 79.07 -11.00
N THR A 744 -22.60 77.79 -11.35
CA THR A 744 -23.34 76.75 -10.61
C THR A 744 -22.40 75.65 -10.16
N HIS A 745 -22.63 75.09 -8.97
CA HIS A 745 -21.81 73.96 -8.51
C HIS A 745 -22.12 72.71 -9.35
N PRO A 746 -21.11 72.04 -9.94
CA PRO A 746 -21.35 70.87 -10.75
C PRO A 746 -21.75 69.67 -9.89
N THR A 747 -22.67 68.85 -10.41
CA THR A 747 -23.18 67.65 -9.73
C THR A 747 -22.95 66.41 -10.60
N SER A 748 -22.72 65.26 -9.95
CA SER A 748 -22.66 63.94 -10.59
C SER A 748 -23.31 62.90 -9.69
N ALA A 749 -23.99 61.90 -10.25
CA ALA A 749 -24.72 60.89 -9.47
C ALA A 749 -25.73 61.46 -8.46
N GLY A 750 -26.28 62.65 -8.73
CA GLY A 750 -27.15 63.35 -7.78
C GLY A 750 -26.44 63.99 -6.58
N LEU A 751 -25.10 63.98 -6.54
CA LEU A 751 -24.28 64.56 -5.48
C LEU A 751 -23.44 65.75 -6.00
N PRO A 752 -23.14 66.76 -5.15
CA PRO A 752 -22.20 67.82 -5.50
C PRO A 752 -20.78 67.25 -5.70
N ILE A 753 -20.11 67.66 -6.78
CA ILE A 753 -18.74 67.21 -7.04
C ILE A 753 -17.79 67.91 -6.06
N ARG A 754 -17.08 67.15 -5.24
CA ARG A 754 -16.04 67.68 -4.37
C ARG A 754 -14.86 68.18 -5.21
N ILE A 755 -14.71 69.50 -5.30
CA ILE A 755 -13.67 70.15 -6.09
C ILE A 755 -12.49 70.48 -5.19
N THR A 756 -11.33 69.90 -5.47
CA THR A 756 -10.06 70.34 -4.87
C THR A 756 -9.36 71.29 -5.82
N PHE A 757 -9.28 72.55 -5.42
CA PHE A 757 -8.58 73.59 -6.17
C PHE A 757 -7.07 73.45 -6.02
N LEU A 758 -6.39 73.53 -7.16
CA LEU A 758 -4.95 73.49 -7.28
C LEU A 758 -4.40 74.86 -7.70
N SER A 759 -3.21 75.19 -7.21
CA SER A 759 -2.43 76.34 -7.66
C SER A 759 -1.88 76.12 -9.08
N PRO A 760 -1.33 77.16 -9.75
CA PRO A 760 -0.63 76.98 -11.02
C PRO A 760 0.45 75.87 -11.00
N ALA A 761 1.12 75.72 -9.86
CA ALA A 761 2.14 74.69 -9.63
C ALA A 761 1.56 73.32 -9.21
N GLY A 762 0.24 73.14 -9.22
CA GLY A 762 -0.42 71.86 -8.88
C GLY A 762 -0.54 71.58 -7.38
N ARG A 763 -0.30 72.56 -6.51
CA ARG A 763 -0.42 72.39 -5.05
C ARG A 763 -1.86 72.60 -4.60
N LYS A 764 -2.35 71.76 -3.69
CA LYS A 764 -3.69 71.88 -3.09
C LYS A 764 -3.83 73.23 -2.37
N ILE A 765 -4.89 73.97 -2.70
CA ILE A 765 -5.27 75.24 -2.07
C ILE A 765 -6.40 74.99 -1.09
N GLN A 766 -7.58 74.64 -1.61
CA GLN A 766 -8.81 74.46 -0.83
C GLN A 766 -9.69 73.42 -1.52
N THR A 767 -10.50 72.72 -0.73
CA THR A 767 -11.52 71.80 -1.23
C THR A 767 -12.90 72.37 -0.91
N THR A 768 -13.82 72.34 -1.88
CA THR A 768 -15.21 72.78 -1.69
C THR A 768 -16.21 71.80 -2.32
N THR A 769 -17.40 71.72 -1.74
CA THR A 769 -18.60 71.06 -2.29
C THR A 769 -19.69 72.07 -2.66
N ASP A 770 -19.37 73.37 -2.57
CA ASP A 770 -20.21 74.46 -3.04
C ASP A 770 -19.30 75.57 -3.60
N ILE A 771 -19.35 75.72 -4.93
CA ILE A 771 -18.49 76.67 -5.61
C ILE A 771 -19.01 78.10 -5.49
N VAL A 772 -20.32 78.27 -5.31
CA VAL A 772 -20.97 79.58 -5.21
C VAL A 772 -20.56 80.23 -3.90
N SER A 773 -20.76 79.52 -2.78
CA SER A 773 -20.31 79.97 -1.46
C SER A 773 -18.79 80.19 -1.41
N PHE A 774 -18.00 79.37 -2.11
CA PHE A 774 -16.55 79.56 -2.21
C PHE A 774 -16.17 80.86 -2.91
N TRP A 775 -16.82 81.21 -4.03
CA TRP A 775 -16.55 82.45 -4.75
C TRP A 775 -16.93 83.70 -3.95
N GLU A 776 -18.00 83.64 -3.16
CA GLU A 776 -18.52 84.78 -2.39
C GLU A 776 -17.77 85.02 -1.06
N SER A 777 -17.15 83.98 -0.49
CA SER A 777 -16.50 84.07 0.83
C SER A 777 -15.00 83.76 0.78
N SER A 778 -14.65 82.48 0.66
CA SER A 778 -13.28 81.97 0.84
C SER A 778 -12.31 82.40 -0.27
N TYR A 779 -12.81 82.73 -1.46
CA TYR A 779 -11.96 83.09 -2.59
C TYR A 779 -11.14 84.35 -2.34
N GLU A 780 -11.61 85.32 -1.56
CA GLU A 780 -10.87 86.56 -1.33
C GLU A 780 -9.54 86.30 -0.62
N ASP A 781 -9.54 85.44 0.39
CA ASP A 781 -8.33 85.04 1.12
C ASP A 781 -7.40 84.20 0.25
N VAL A 782 -7.96 83.26 -0.52
CA VAL A 782 -7.21 82.49 -1.52
C VAL A 782 -6.56 83.43 -2.56
N ARG A 783 -7.30 84.44 -3.03
CA ARG A 783 -6.82 85.43 -4.00
C ARG A 783 -5.67 86.25 -3.42
N LYS A 784 -5.74 86.69 -2.16
CA LYS A 784 -4.65 87.43 -1.48
C LYS A 784 -3.37 86.58 -1.40
N ASP A 785 -3.45 85.35 -0.91
CA ASP A 785 -2.29 84.45 -0.81
C ASP A 785 -1.72 84.08 -2.19
N MET A 786 -2.60 83.73 -3.14
CA MET A 786 -2.17 83.33 -4.48
C MET A 786 -1.61 84.49 -5.32
N ARG A 787 -2.08 85.73 -5.13
CA ARG A 787 -1.52 86.91 -5.81
C ARG A 787 -0.11 87.22 -5.32
N GLY A 788 0.19 86.95 -4.04
CA GLY A 788 1.54 87.05 -3.49
C GLY A 788 2.48 85.98 -4.04
N ARG A 789 2.05 84.72 -4.07
CA ARG A 789 2.90 83.59 -4.53
C ARG A 789 3.00 83.45 -6.05
N TYR A 790 1.97 83.86 -6.79
CA TYR A 790 1.86 83.71 -8.25
C TYR A 790 1.40 85.03 -8.92
N PRO A 791 2.20 86.12 -8.85
CA PRO A 791 1.77 87.46 -9.25
C PRO A 791 1.51 87.60 -10.76
N LYS A 792 2.18 86.76 -11.57
CA LYS A 792 2.05 86.72 -13.04
C LYS A 792 0.75 86.09 -13.53
N HIS A 793 -0.01 85.39 -12.68
CA HIS A 793 -1.27 84.75 -13.06
C HIS A 793 -2.47 85.67 -12.83
N PHE A 794 -3.55 85.43 -13.58
CA PHE A 794 -4.79 86.21 -13.47
C PHE A 794 -5.66 85.72 -12.31
N TRP A 795 -5.99 86.66 -11.43
CA TRP A 795 -6.73 86.45 -10.18
C TRP A 795 -7.84 87.52 -10.11
N PRO A 796 -8.96 87.31 -10.81
CA PRO A 796 -10.03 88.30 -10.95
C PRO A 796 -10.70 88.62 -9.61
N GLU A 797 -11.38 89.76 -9.54
CA GLU A 797 -12.19 90.12 -8.36
C GLU A 797 -13.52 89.35 -8.33
N ARG A 798 -14.07 89.09 -9.52
CA ARG A 798 -15.31 88.34 -9.70
C ARG A 798 -15.04 87.07 -10.50
N PRO A 799 -14.60 85.97 -9.87
CA PRO A 799 -14.22 84.74 -10.56
C PRO A 799 -15.39 84.07 -11.29
N ALA A 800 -16.62 84.19 -10.78
CA ALA A 800 -17.82 83.62 -11.41
C ALA A 800 -18.21 84.29 -12.75
N ASP A 801 -17.78 85.53 -12.98
CA ASP A 801 -18.07 86.28 -14.23
C ASP A 801 -16.84 86.41 -15.14
N SER A 802 -15.70 85.84 -14.73
CA SER A 802 -14.45 85.96 -15.49
C SER A 802 -14.32 84.85 -16.52
N GLN A 803 -13.73 85.18 -17.68
CA GLN A 803 -13.38 84.14 -18.65
C GLN A 803 -12.31 83.21 -18.06
N PRO A 804 -12.49 81.89 -18.14
CA PRO A 804 -11.48 80.94 -17.69
C PRO A 804 -10.24 81.04 -18.56
N THR A 805 -9.07 81.00 -17.94
CA THR A 805 -7.79 81.12 -18.65
C THR A 805 -6.65 80.58 -17.82
N LEU A 806 -5.75 79.83 -18.46
CA LEU A 806 -4.50 79.36 -17.86
C LEU A 806 -3.32 80.28 -18.19
N ASN A 807 -3.55 81.35 -18.96
CA ASN A 807 -2.51 82.28 -19.37
C ASN A 807 -2.06 83.17 -18.20
N THR A 808 -0.85 83.73 -18.32
CA THR A 808 -0.38 84.79 -17.43
C THR A 808 -1.02 86.12 -17.83
N LYS A 809 -1.08 87.09 -16.90
CA LYS A 809 -1.71 88.41 -17.08
C LYS A 809 -1.27 89.17 -18.34
N ASN A 810 -0.08 88.90 -18.87
CA ASN A 810 0.44 89.56 -20.07
C ASN A 810 -0.10 88.96 -21.38
N LYS A 811 -0.94 87.90 -21.29
CA LYS A 811 -1.48 87.11 -22.40
C LYS A 811 -3.01 86.93 -22.29
N ILE A 812 -3.65 87.75 -21.47
CA ILE A 812 -5.10 87.82 -21.20
C ILE A 812 -5.48 89.27 -21.49
#